data_AF-A0A2H3FZG4-F1
#
_entry.id   AF-A0A2H3FZG4-F1
#
_cell.length_a   1.000
_cell.length_b   1.000
_cell.length_c   1.000
_cell.angle_alpha   90.00
_cell.angle_beta   90.00
_cell.angle_gamma   90.00
#
_symmetry.space_group_name_H-M   'P 1'
#
loop_
_entity.id
_entity.type
_entity.pdbx_description
1 polymer ?
#
loop_
_entity_poly.entity_id
_entity_poly.type
_entity_poly.pdbx_seq_one_letter_code
_entity_poly.pdbx_strand_id
1 'polypeptide(L)'
;MKRLGYRKSRTGCLRCKERRVKCDEKRPCSACVRHEVLCSLSDSPPDAGTAQTVEQSFTRPSSTKARSRHAKRSLDRAYSGVGSKGSQKNTCASAEHSSELSLPPGKEQEDWAYNGHDDPFSFFAALFSNLIIGERANWASDMELMHHYTSISYATLSNDADVQKVLQQDLPRLGFQHKFLLHQLLAFSGYHLAYLNHDKRHAFFSQASQHQNSAIEGLRTNLGSAHVSGHCHTLYAASILLTICSFATFPSYDRFDGPLDPVDNILGVFSLIKGMNMIRLESGSEINTGPLATFFGRMQCGCPSYKDSGLGIIRAHVEQLSIALGQTPFLGSDAIHNSFGTQHAIASLSSSIENSIRRPSPTSTASLRASFLWPILIETDYITSLRQRCPAALVVLAFYSQSNQQIPEMAEGNTRYHYDPSMAAAVIFIVAFSLSGIYHTYQVIRLRSWYFIPFVVGSIVEVVGYTGRAVNASEPSGEWTDGPYIIQALFLLLGPPFYAASIYMVLGRLIRLLKADSFSVVRLNWLTKIFLFGDIASIAAQGMGGGMLAGADSKSAKDRGQMIIIIGLFIQLIFFGMFIIVTVIFHRRIHNMPTVASLKIRAPWKRLLIVLYVSSGLIMIRSIFRVIEYIMGEDGELMAKEVYIYVFDGTLMLLVSLLFNWFHPSATINKDIMQRYNNVDSETQLGDLN
;
A
#
# COMPACT_ATOMS: atom_id res chain seq x y z
N MET A 1 -20.15 17.56 -24.50
CA MET A 1 -21.47 18.23 -24.35
C MET A 1 -21.82 18.33 -22.87
N LYS A 2 -22.50 19.38 -22.40
CA LYS A 2 -22.98 19.45 -21.00
C LYS A 2 -24.12 18.43 -20.78
N ARG A 3 -24.07 17.65 -19.70
CA ARG A 3 -25.22 16.81 -19.28
C ARG A 3 -26.32 17.72 -18.71
N LEU A 4 -27.33 18.02 -19.53
CA LEU A 4 -28.55 18.69 -19.09
C LEU A 4 -29.31 17.78 -18.10
N GLY A 5 -29.46 18.24 -16.86
CA GLY A 5 -30.25 17.54 -15.85
C GLY A 5 -31.73 17.57 -16.20
N TYR A 6 -32.28 16.45 -16.68
CA TYR A 6 -33.68 16.35 -17.05
C TYR A 6 -34.56 16.03 -15.83
N ARG A 7 -35.71 16.69 -15.74
CA ARG A 7 -36.71 16.46 -14.68
C ARG A 7 -37.25 15.03 -14.84
N LYS A 8 -37.11 14.18 -13.81
CA LYS A 8 -37.63 12.80 -13.85
C LYS A 8 -39.14 12.83 -14.00
N SER A 9 -39.66 12.18 -15.03
CA SER A 9 -41.11 11.98 -15.19
C SER A 9 -41.60 11.00 -14.11
N ARG A 10 -42.74 11.30 -13.49
CA ARG A 10 -43.31 10.44 -12.41
C ARG A 10 -43.98 9.21 -13.01
N THR A 11 -44.61 9.36 -14.16
CA THR A 11 -45.50 8.41 -14.84
C THR A 11 -44.85 7.58 -15.95
N GLY A 12 -43.58 7.82 -16.28
CA GLY A 12 -42.83 7.05 -17.29
C GLY A 12 -42.72 5.55 -17.03
N CYS A 13 -42.52 4.76 -18.10
CA CYS A 13 -42.47 3.30 -18.03
C CYS A 13 -41.28 2.75 -17.21
N LEU A 14 -41.40 1.50 -16.76
CA LEU A 14 -40.40 0.84 -15.92
C LEU A 14 -39.05 0.69 -16.63
N ARG A 15 -39.02 0.18 -17.87
CA ARG A 15 -37.78 0.00 -18.64
C ARG A 15 -37.02 1.32 -18.89
N CYS A 16 -37.71 2.46 -19.06
CA CYS A 16 -37.06 3.77 -19.16
C CYS A 16 -36.53 4.29 -17.81
N LYS A 17 -37.26 4.06 -16.72
CA LYS A 17 -36.83 4.40 -15.35
C LYS A 17 -35.59 3.59 -14.95
N GLU A 18 -35.59 2.30 -15.25
CA GLU A 18 -34.50 1.34 -15.04
C GLU A 18 -33.24 1.75 -15.81
N ARG A 19 -33.35 1.94 -17.14
CA ARG A 19 -32.25 2.38 -18.01
C ARG A 19 -31.85 3.85 -17.84
N ARG A 20 -32.51 4.59 -16.93
CA ARG A 20 -32.29 6.02 -16.65
C ARG A 20 -32.32 6.89 -17.92
N VAL A 21 -33.34 6.70 -18.76
CA VAL A 21 -33.60 7.51 -19.97
C VAL A 21 -34.92 8.28 -19.85
N LYS A 22 -35.11 9.33 -20.67
CA LYS A 22 -36.36 10.10 -20.70
C LYS A 22 -37.46 9.30 -21.40
N CYS A 23 -38.47 8.89 -20.64
CA CYS A 23 -39.73 8.39 -21.19
C CYS A 23 -40.57 9.56 -21.76
N ASP A 24 -41.30 9.31 -22.84
CA ASP A 24 -42.26 10.22 -23.47
C ASP A 24 -43.73 9.88 -23.14
N GLU A 25 -43.96 8.87 -22.31
CA GLU A 25 -45.26 8.47 -21.73
C GLU A 25 -46.35 8.04 -22.74
N LYS A 26 -46.00 7.92 -24.02
CA LYS A 26 -46.82 7.26 -25.04
C LYS A 26 -46.96 5.75 -24.76
N ARG A 27 -48.03 5.17 -25.33
CA ARG A 27 -48.35 3.74 -25.27
C ARG A 27 -48.26 3.14 -26.69
N PRO A 28 -47.22 2.35 -27.04
CA PRO A 28 -45.94 2.18 -26.34
C PRO A 28 -45.03 3.44 -26.42
N CYS A 29 -43.97 3.47 -25.62
CA CYS A 29 -43.08 4.64 -25.51
C CYS A 29 -42.03 4.69 -26.63
N SER A 30 -41.71 5.88 -27.15
CA SER A 30 -40.78 6.04 -28.29
C SER A 30 -39.36 5.55 -27.95
N ALA A 31 -38.92 5.71 -26.71
CA ALA A 31 -37.63 5.21 -26.23
C ALA A 31 -37.63 3.69 -25.96
N CYS A 32 -38.80 3.07 -25.88
CA CYS A 32 -38.97 1.63 -25.76
C CYS A 32 -38.85 1.00 -27.15
N VAL A 33 -39.65 1.52 -28.10
CA VAL A 33 -39.69 1.09 -29.51
C VAL A 33 -38.32 1.21 -30.18
N ARG A 34 -37.61 2.35 -30.04
CA ARG A 34 -36.27 2.56 -30.62
C ARG A 34 -35.19 1.59 -30.10
N HIS A 35 -35.47 0.89 -29.01
CA HIS A 35 -34.56 -0.07 -28.41
C HIS A 35 -35.15 -1.48 -28.33
N GLU A 36 -36.24 -1.74 -29.08
CA GLU A 36 -36.84 -3.07 -29.27
C GLU A 36 -37.17 -3.80 -27.96
N VAL A 37 -37.44 -3.04 -26.88
CA VAL A 37 -37.79 -3.55 -25.55
C VAL A 37 -39.26 -3.30 -25.22
N LEU A 38 -39.90 -4.32 -24.64
CA LEU A 38 -41.32 -4.30 -24.29
C LEU A 38 -41.65 -3.11 -23.37
N CYS A 39 -42.65 -2.32 -23.77
CA CYS A 39 -43.06 -1.12 -23.05
C CYS A 39 -44.10 -1.43 -21.97
N SER A 40 -43.74 -1.23 -20.68
CA SER A 40 -44.65 -1.40 -19.53
C SER A 40 -45.76 -0.31 -19.41
N LEU A 41 -46.19 0.25 -20.54
CA LEU A 41 -47.33 1.16 -20.69
C LEU A 41 -48.24 0.73 -21.86
N SER A 42 -47.98 -0.42 -22.50
CA SER A 42 -48.86 -0.97 -23.52
C SER A 42 -49.79 -1.99 -22.86
N ASP A 43 -51.09 -1.84 -23.07
CA ASP A 43 -52.10 -2.74 -22.54
C ASP A 43 -52.56 -3.72 -23.63
N SER A 44 -52.65 -5.01 -23.29
CA SER A 44 -53.01 -6.15 -24.14
C SER A 44 -52.01 -6.57 -25.26
N PRO A 45 -51.93 -7.88 -25.61
CA PRO A 45 -50.96 -8.42 -26.58
C PRO A 45 -51.54 -8.58 -28.00
N PRO A 46 -50.68 -8.64 -29.04
CA PRO A 46 -51.00 -9.24 -30.33
C PRO A 46 -50.66 -10.74 -30.36
N ASP A 47 -51.48 -11.55 -31.03
CA ASP A 47 -51.27 -12.99 -31.21
C ASP A 47 -50.24 -13.35 -32.30
N ALA A 48 -49.71 -14.58 -32.18
CA ALA A 48 -49.08 -15.39 -33.24
C ALA A 48 -48.02 -14.73 -34.16
N GLY A 49 -46.72 -14.83 -33.81
CA GLY A 49 -45.65 -14.28 -34.64
C GLY A 49 -44.19 -14.67 -34.34
N THR A 50 -43.91 -15.91 -33.90
CA THR A 50 -42.56 -16.52 -33.83
C THR A 50 -41.53 -15.90 -32.85
N ALA A 51 -41.39 -16.50 -31.66
CA ALA A 51 -40.17 -16.42 -30.83
C ALA A 51 -40.09 -17.62 -29.86
N GLN A 52 -38.89 -18.10 -29.54
CA GLN A 52 -38.66 -19.13 -28.51
C GLN A 52 -38.24 -18.50 -27.18
N THR A 53 -38.68 -19.09 -26.07
CA THR A 53 -38.67 -18.44 -24.74
C THR A 53 -37.50 -18.86 -23.87
N VAL A 54 -36.73 -17.88 -23.38
CA VAL A 54 -35.91 -18.01 -22.15
C VAL A 54 -36.01 -16.70 -21.37
N GLU A 55 -36.67 -16.68 -20.21
CA GLU A 55 -36.45 -15.64 -19.20
C GLU A 55 -36.69 -16.21 -17.79
N GLN A 56 -35.67 -16.14 -16.94
CA GLN A 56 -35.82 -16.26 -15.48
C GLN A 56 -36.19 -14.89 -14.93
N SER A 57 -37.06 -14.80 -13.92
CA SER A 57 -37.25 -13.54 -13.19
C SER A 57 -37.31 -13.72 -11.68
N PHE A 58 -36.27 -13.22 -11.00
CA PHE A 58 -36.32 -12.93 -9.57
C PHE A 58 -37.22 -11.70 -9.34
N THR A 59 -38.08 -11.77 -8.32
CA THR A 59 -38.84 -10.61 -7.82
C THR A 59 -38.10 -9.89 -6.68
N ARG A 60 -38.51 -8.65 -6.40
CA ARG A 60 -37.73 -7.66 -5.64
C ARG A 60 -38.62 -7.03 -4.54
N PRO A 61 -38.17 -6.95 -3.27
CA PRO A 61 -38.97 -6.39 -2.19
C PRO A 61 -38.81 -4.87 -2.03
N SER A 62 -39.78 -4.23 -1.36
CA SER A 62 -39.65 -2.86 -0.85
C SER A 62 -40.48 -2.64 0.42
N SER A 63 -39.80 -2.23 1.50
CA SER A 63 -40.21 -1.33 2.62
C SER A 63 -41.71 -1.14 2.96
N THR A 64 -42.15 -1.08 4.23
CA THR A 64 -41.57 -0.32 5.36
C THR A 64 -42.04 -0.79 6.75
N LYS A 65 -41.18 -0.60 7.77
CA LYS A 65 -41.47 -0.24 9.18
C LYS A 65 -42.57 -1.00 9.97
N ALA A 66 -42.17 -1.70 11.04
CA ALA A 66 -42.58 -1.37 12.43
C ALA A 66 -41.82 -2.18 13.51
N ARG A 67 -41.87 -1.67 14.75
CA ARG A 67 -41.35 -2.28 16.00
C ARG A 67 -41.97 -3.66 16.30
N SER A 68 -41.23 -4.56 16.95
CA SER A 68 -41.45 -4.96 18.37
C SER A 68 -40.87 -6.35 18.72
N ARG A 69 -40.61 -6.50 20.02
CA ARG A 69 -40.00 -7.60 20.78
C ARG A 69 -40.85 -8.89 20.83
N HIS A 70 -40.19 -9.93 21.37
CA HIS A 70 -40.68 -11.24 21.81
C HIS A 70 -40.94 -12.27 20.68
N ALA A 71 -40.58 -13.56 20.72
CA ALA A 71 -39.81 -14.47 21.60
C ALA A 71 -40.61 -15.70 22.06
N LYS A 72 -39.92 -16.85 22.03
CA LYS A 72 -40.23 -18.15 22.66
C LYS A 72 -41.43 -18.98 22.16
N ARG A 73 -41.11 -20.26 21.97
CA ARG A 73 -41.94 -21.48 22.15
C ARG A 73 -43.11 -21.67 21.16
N SER A 74 -43.16 -22.75 20.37
CA SER A 74 -43.07 -24.20 20.64
C SER A 74 -44.36 -24.80 21.22
N LEU A 75 -44.51 -26.13 21.08
CA LEU A 75 -45.72 -26.95 21.21
C LEU A 75 -46.58 -27.01 19.93
N ASP A 76 -47.19 -28.15 19.57
CA ASP A 76 -46.78 -29.55 19.83
C ASP A 76 -47.59 -30.52 18.92
N ARG A 77 -47.28 -31.82 19.01
CA ARG A 77 -48.15 -33.01 18.74
C ARG A 77 -49.22 -32.89 17.63
N ALA A 78 -49.08 -33.57 16.48
CA ALA A 78 -49.19 -35.04 16.30
C ALA A 78 -50.57 -35.64 16.69
N TYR A 79 -51.17 -36.41 15.76
CA TYR A 79 -51.61 -37.79 16.03
C TYR A 79 -51.77 -38.61 14.72
N SER A 80 -51.92 -39.93 14.90
CA SER A 80 -52.06 -41.06 13.95
C SER A 80 -52.88 -40.85 12.66
N GLY A 81 -52.74 -41.66 11.60
CA GLY A 81 -51.88 -42.84 11.37
C GLY A 81 -52.58 -43.99 10.62
N VAL A 82 -51.89 -45.13 10.44
CA VAL A 82 -52.39 -46.43 9.90
C VAL A 82 -52.71 -46.49 8.38
N GLY A 83 -52.23 -47.54 7.70
CA GLY A 83 -52.62 -47.92 6.33
C GLY A 83 -51.55 -48.76 5.62
N SER A 84 -51.83 -50.04 5.30
CA SER A 84 -50.83 -50.99 4.78
C SER A 84 -51.36 -51.85 3.62
N LYS A 85 -50.42 -52.37 2.81
CA LYS A 85 -50.47 -53.47 1.81
C LYS A 85 -50.36 -53.07 0.33
N GLY A 86 -49.59 -53.87 -0.42
CA GLY A 86 -49.48 -53.86 -1.89
C GLY A 86 -48.13 -54.39 -2.36
N SER A 87 -48.08 -55.48 -3.15
CA SER A 87 -46.85 -56.07 -3.70
C SER A 87 -47.16 -57.01 -4.89
N GLN A 88 -46.13 -57.32 -5.71
CA GLN A 88 -46.11 -58.29 -6.83
C GLN A 88 -46.80 -57.83 -8.14
N LYS A 89 -46.38 -58.19 -9.38
CA LYS A 89 -45.16 -58.89 -9.89
C LYS A 89 -45.06 -58.83 -11.45
N ASN A 90 -44.01 -59.48 -12.01
CA ASN A 90 -43.75 -59.92 -13.41
C ASN A 90 -42.93 -58.94 -14.29
N THR A 91 -41.84 -59.26 -15.04
CA THR A 91 -41.22 -60.45 -15.72
C THR A 91 -41.81 -60.78 -17.11
N CYS A 92 -41.07 -61.14 -18.20
CA CYS A 92 -39.62 -61.33 -18.54
C CYS A 92 -39.51 -61.57 -20.09
N ALA A 93 -38.38 -61.67 -20.83
CA ALA A 93 -36.92 -61.43 -20.69
C ALA A 93 -36.23 -61.49 -22.11
N SER A 94 -34.94 -61.87 -22.17
CA SER A 94 -34.08 -62.28 -23.33
C SER A 94 -33.23 -61.20 -24.04
N ALA A 95 -32.06 -61.47 -24.68
CA ALA A 95 -30.85 -62.28 -24.38
C ALA A 95 -30.09 -62.61 -25.69
N GLU A 96 -28.77 -62.35 -25.80
CA GLU A 96 -27.83 -63.05 -26.73
C GLU A 96 -26.35 -62.81 -26.37
N HIS A 97 -25.40 -63.44 -27.09
CA HIS A 97 -24.23 -64.10 -26.45
C HIS A 97 -22.93 -64.15 -27.32
N SER A 98 -21.74 -63.94 -26.72
CA SER A 98 -20.40 -64.53 -27.08
C SER A 98 -19.23 -63.76 -26.41
N SER A 99 -18.04 -64.32 -26.08
CA SER A 99 -17.57 -65.69 -25.79
C SER A 99 -16.20 -65.62 -25.06
N GLU A 100 -15.87 -66.58 -24.18
CA GLU A 100 -14.59 -66.65 -23.43
C GLU A 100 -13.66 -67.81 -23.89
N LEU A 101 -12.37 -67.77 -23.50
CA LEU A 101 -11.47 -68.92 -23.43
C LEU A 101 -10.39 -68.76 -22.33
N SER A 102 -9.83 -69.86 -21.82
CA SER A 102 -9.24 -70.03 -20.47
C SER A 102 -8.01 -70.98 -20.50
N LEU A 103 -7.11 -71.18 -19.51
CA LEU A 103 -6.71 -70.64 -18.18
C LEU A 103 -5.30 -71.31 -17.85
N PRO A 104 -4.75 -71.51 -16.62
CA PRO A 104 -4.97 -70.88 -15.30
C PRO A 104 -3.83 -70.01 -14.67
N PRO A 105 -2.84 -70.48 -13.84
CA PRO A 105 -2.55 -69.78 -12.56
C PRO A 105 -1.08 -69.38 -12.26
N GLY A 106 -0.88 -68.45 -11.30
CA GLY A 106 0.46 -67.96 -10.93
C GLY A 106 0.66 -67.16 -9.63
N LYS A 107 0.13 -67.63 -8.48
CA LYS A 107 0.43 -67.20 -7.08
C LYS A 107 -0.07 -65.83 -6.58
N GLU A 108 -0.38 -65.80 -5.28
CA GLU A 108 -0.68 -64.59 -4.51
C GLU A 108 0.55 -63.72 -4.26
N GLN A 109 0.35 -62.41 -4.08
CA GLN A 109 1.26 -61.54 -3.35
C GLN A 109 0.42 -60.55 -2.52
N GLU A 110 0.86 -60.28 -1.29
CA GLU A 110 0.02 -59.72 -0.23
C GLU A 110 -0.23 -58.20 -0.39
N ASP A 111 -1.50 -57.79 -0.39
CA ASP A 111 -1.91 -56.38 -0.34
C ASP A 111 -1.59 -55.79 1.04
N TRP A 112 -0.51 -55.00 1.11
CA TRP A 112 -0.21 -54.14 2.25
C TRP A 112 -1.15 -52.93 2.26
N ALA A 113 -2.38 -53.13 2.73
CA ALA A 113 -3.41 -52.09 2.80
C ALA A 113 -2.94 -50.86 3.61
N TYR A 114 -2.57 -49.79 2.90
CA TYR A 114 -2.06 -48.56 3.50
C TYR A 114 -3.21 -47.77 4.14
N ASN A 115 -3.32 -47.80 5.46
CA ASN A 115 -4.39 -47.13 6.21
C ASN A 115 -4.29 -45.59 6.08
N GLY A 116 -5.06 -45.02 5.17
CA GLY A 116 -4.97 -43.62 4.73
C GLY A 116 -5.51 -42.57 5.72
N HIS A 117 -5.02 -42.57 6.97
CA HIS A 117 -5.51 -41.65 8.01
C HIS A 117 -4.64 -40.40 8.26
N ASP A 118 -3.43 -40.34 7.69
CA ASP A 118 -2.50 -39.19 7.76
C ASP A 118 -1.78 -38.92 6.40
N ASP A 119 -2.53 -38.58 5.35
CA ASP A 119 -1.93 -37.90 4.17
C ASP A 119 -1.91 -36.38 4.40
N PRO A 120 -0.75 -35.72 4.58
CA PRO A 120 -0.68 -34.28 4.81
C PRO A 120 -1.15 -33.43 3.61
N PHE A 121 -1.25 -34.02 2.42
CA PHE A 121 -1.75 -33.34 1.21
C PHE A 121 -3.26 -33.57 0.96
N SER A 122 -3.94 -34.37 1.79
CA SER A 122 -5.41 -34.57 1.72
C SER A 122 -6.18 -33.27 1.96
N PHE A 123 -5.66 -32.43 2.86
CA PHE A 123 -6.12 -31.06 3.11
C PHE A 123 -6.27 -30.24 1.82
N PHE A 124 -5.28 -30.30 0.92
CA PHE A 124 -5.33 -29.57 -0.34
C PHE A 124 -6.39 -30.09 -1.31
N ALA A 125 -6.64 -31.41 -1.31
CA ALA A 125 -7.75 -31.96 -2.10
C ALA A 125 -9.09 -31.39 -1.61
N ALA A 126 -9.32 -31.34 -0.30
CA ALA A 126 -10.53 -30.75 0.28
C ALA A 126 -10.65 -29.24 0.02
N LEU A 127 -9.54 -28.49 0.11
CA LEU A 127 -9.51 -27.05 -0.11
C LEU A 127 -9.75 -26.66 -1.58
N PHE A 128 -9.21 -27.43 -2.54
CA PHE A 128 -9.24 -27.09 -3.97
C PHE A 128 -10.36 -27.78 -4.78
N SER A 129 -10.96 -28.88 -4.29
CA SER A 129 -12.06 -29.56 -5.01
C SER A 129 -13.27 -28.67 -5.30
N ASN A 130 -13.52 -27.66 -4.46
CA ASN A 130 -14.66 -26.74 -4.60
C ASN A 130 -14.49 -25.68 -5.73
N LEU A 131 -13.40 -25.74 -6.50
CA LEU A 131 -13.04 -24.71 -7.49
C LEU A 131 -12.90 -25.24 -8.93
N ILE A 132 -13.26 -26.50 -9.19
CA ILE A 132 -13.11 -27.16 -10.50
C ILE A 132 -14.28 -26.81 -11.45
N ILE A 133 -14.54 -25.52 -11.65
CA ILE A 133 -15.38 -24.99 -12.74
C ILE A 133 -14.68 -23.75 -13.32
N GLY A 134 -13.83 -23.97 -14.31
CA GLY A 134 -13.09 -22.92 -15.02
C GLY A 134 -12.51 -23.47 -16.32
N GLU A 135 -12.21 -22.59 -17.29
CA GLU A 135 -11.58 -23.00 -18.54
C GLU A 135 -10.15 -23.55 -18.27
N ARG A 136 -9.73 -24.50 -19.11
CA ARG A 136 -8.39 -25.10 -19.05
C ARG A 136 -7.34 -24.04 -19.39
N ALA A 137 -6.27 -23.97 -18.60
CA ALA A 137 -5.20 -22.98 -18.76
C ALA A 137 -4.69 -22.87 -20.23
N ASN A 138 -4.56 -21.63 -20.69
CA ASN A 138 -4.06 -21.29 -22.02
C ASN A 138 -2.55 -20.98 -21.94
N TRP A 139 -1.77 -21.39 -22.94
CA TRP A 139 -0.31 -21.15 -22.98
C TRP A 139 0.05 -19.66 -22.82
N ALA A 140 -0.79 -18.76 -23.32
CA ALA A 140 -0.60 -17.32 -23.17
C ALA A 140 -0.75 -16.86 -21.70
N SER A 141 -1.63 -17.50 -20.94
CA SER A 141 -1.83 -17.24 -19.51
C SER A 141 -0.69 -17.84 -18.67
N ASP A 142 -0.14 -18.99 -19.06
CA ASP A 142 1.03 -19.56 -18.38
C ASP A 142 2.28 -18.69 -18.62
N MET A 143 2.40 -18.08 -19.81
CA MET A 143 3.42 -17.07 -20.11
C MET A 143 3.20 -15.76 -19.34
N GLU A 144 1.95 -15.32 -19.13
CA GLU A 144 1.61 -14.17 -18.26
C GLU A 144 2.06 -14.44 -16.82
N LEU A 145 1.77 -15.63 -16.27
CA LEU A 145 2.21 -16.04 -14.93
C LEU A 145 3.74 -16.12 -14.81
N MET A 146 4.45 -16.70 -15.79
CA MET A 146 5.92 -16.79 -15.76
C MET A 146 6.61 -15.43 -15.92
N HIS A 147 6.04 -14.54 -16.74
CA HIS A 147 6.50 -13.15 -16.84
C HIS A 147 6.30 -12.40 -15.52
N HIS A 148 5.14 -12.56 -14.87
CA HIS A 148 4.86 -12.00 -13.54
C HIS A 148 5.73 -12.61 -12.44
N TYR A 149 6.14 -13.88 -12.57
CA TYR A 149 7.12 -14.48 -11.66
C TYR A 149 8.45 -13.74 -11.74
N THR A 150 9.04 -13.72 -12.94
CA THR A 150 10.41 -13.26 -13.21
C THR A 150 10.57 -11.74 -13.19
N SER A 151 9.47 -10.97 -13.29
CA SER A 151 9.49 -9.50 -13.27
C SER A 151 9.09 -8.90 -11.94
N ILE A 152 8.23 -9.56 -11.14
CA ILE A 152 7.64 -8.98 -9.92
C ILE A 152 7.67 -9.96 -8.74
N SER A 153 7.17 -11.19 -8.91
CA SER A 153 6.88 -12.07 -7.76
C SER A 153 8.13 -12.65 -7.09
N TYR A 154 9.25 -12.80 -7.81
CA TYR A 154 10.50 -13.23 -7.20
C TYR A 154 10.99 -12.25 -6.12
N ALA A 155 10.74 -10.94 -6.30
CA ALA A 155 11.23 -9.88 -5.43
C ALA A 155 10.44 -9.77 -4.11
N THR A 156 9.21 -10.29 -4.04
CA THR A 156 8.42 -10.29 -2.80
C THR A 156 8.78 -11.42 -1.83
N LEU A 157 9.67 -12.34 -2.24
CA LEU A 157 10.13 -13.47 -1.44
C LEU A 157 11.39 -13.17 -0.60
N SER A 158 12.20 -12.17 -0.98
CA SER A 158 13.36 -11.70 -0.20
C SER A 158 13.84 -10.33 -0.67
N ASN A 159 14.43 -9.55 0.23
CA ASN A 159 15.04 -8.23 -0.07
C ASN A 159 16.54 -8.31 -0.35
N ASP A 160 17.17 -9.48 -0.19
CA ASP A 160 18.59 -9.70 -0.47
C ASP A 160 18.83 -9.89 -1.98
N ALA A 161 19.79 -9.15 -2.55
CA ALA A 161 20.04 -9.13 -3.99
C ALA A 161 20.60 -10.44 -4.56
N ASP A 162 21.42 -11.18 -3.81
CA ASP A 162 21.97 -12.47 -4.24
C ASP A 162 20.90 -13.57 -4.12
N VAL A 163 20.03 -13.50 -3.12
CA VAL A 163 18.86 -14.38 -2.99
C VAL A 163 17.84 -14.09 -4.10
N GLN A 164 17.53 -12.82 -4.35
CA GLN A 164 16.67 -12.39 -5.46
C GLN A 164 17.18 -12.88 -6.81
N LYS A 165 18.50 -12.85 -7.05
CA LYS A 165 19.11 -13.37 -8.29
C LYS A 165 18.86 -14.87 -8.48
N VAL A 166 19.05 -15.67 -7.44
CA VAL A 166 18.77 -17.12 -7.48
C VAL A 166 17.28 -17.38 -7.68
N LEU A 167 16.40 -16.64 -7.01
CA LEU A 167 14.95 -16.70 -7.21
C LEU A 167 14.54 -16.31 -8.64
N GLN A 168 15.12 -15.27 -9.22
CA GLN A 168 14.74 -14.77 -10.54
C GLN A 168 15.27 -15.65 -11.70
N GLN A 169 16.48 -16.20 -11.56
CA GLN A 169 17.21 -16.79 -12.68
C GLN A 169 17.37 -18.30 -12.54
N ASP A 170 17.86 -18.77 -11.39
CA ASP A 170 18.24 -20.17 -11.21
C ASP A 170 17.06 -21.06 -10.80
N LEU A 171 16.10 -20.53 -10.04
CA LEU A 171 14.90 -21.28 -9.69
C LEU A 171 13.98 -21.55 -10.90
N PRO A 172 13.76 -20.62 -11.85
CA PRO A 172 13.10 -20.92 -13.12
C PRO A 172 13.91 -21.88 -14.01
N ARG A 173 15.25 -21.81 -14.02
CA ARG A 173 16.10 -22.80 -14.73
C ARG A 173 15.87 -24.23 -14.20
N LEU A 174 15.81 -24.39 -12.88
CA LEU A 174 15.42 -25.67 -12.24
C LEU A 174 13.96 -26.04 -12.57
N GLY A 175 13.05 -25.06 -12.61
CA GLY A 175 11.66 -25.26 -13.04
C GLY A 175 11.55 -25.83 -14.46
N PHE A 176 12.30 -25.31 -15.42
CA PHE A 176 12.30 -25.84 -16.80
C PHE A 176 12.85 -27.28 -16.90
N GLN A 177 13.68 -27.71 -15.94
CA GLN A 177 14.13 -29.11 -15.83
C GLN A 177 13.09 -30.00 -15.11
N HIS A 178 12.33 -29.44 -14.17
CA HIS A 178 11.38 -30.18 -13.33
C HIS A 178 9.98 -29.56 -13.32
N LYS A 179 9.07 -30.14 -14.12
CA LYS A 179 7.69 -29.66 -14.34
C LYS A 179 6.90 -29.33 -13.06
N PHE A 180 7.12 -30.06 -11.97
CA PHE A 180 6.40 -29.82 -10.71
C PHE A 180 6.80 -28.49 -10.05
N LEU A 181 8.08 -28.13 -10.09
CA LEU A 181 8.56 -26.82 -9.64
C LEU A 181 8.09 -25.73 -10.60
N LEU A 182 8.06 -25.97 -11.91
CA LEU A 182 7.49 -25.02 -12.87
C LEU A 182 6.02 -24.69 -12.53
N HIS A 183 5.20 -25.71 -12.29
CA HIS A 183 3.82 -25.51 -11.85
C HIS A 183 3.73 -24.81 -10.49
N GLN A 184 4.65 -25.05 -9.56
CA GLN A 184 4.67 -24.36 -8.26
C GLN A 184 5.00 -22.85 -8.40
N LEU A 185 5.91 -22.49 -9.32
CA LEU A 185 6.24 -21.09 -9.65
C LEU A 185 5.05 -20.37 -10.31
N LEU A 186 4.35 -21.06 -11.22
CA LEU A 186 3.12 -20.55 -11.84
C LEU A 186 2.00 -20.39 -10.79
N ALA A 187 1.77 -21.39 -9.94
CA ALA A 187 0.77 -21.33 -8.87
C ALA A 187 0.98 -20.12 -7.94
N PHE A 188 2.21 -19.93 -7.44
CA PHE A 188 2.58 -18.77 -6.63
C PHE A 188 2.28 -17.44 -7.33
N SER A 189 2.63 -17.33 -8.61
CA SER A 189 2.40 -16.13 -9.42
C SER A 189 0.91 -15.86 -9.67
N GLY A 190 0.11 -16.91 -9.85
CA GLY A 190 -1.34 -16.81 -9.99
C GLY A 190 -2.03 -16.36 -8.69
N TYR A 191 -1.62 -16.88 -7.53
CA TYR A 191 -2.11 -16.38 -6.25
C TYR A 191 -1.71 -14.92 -6.00
N HIS A 192 -0.49 -14.53 -6.37
CA HIS A 192 -0.03 -13.15 -6.28
C HIS A 192 -0.83 -12.20 -7.20
N LEU A 193 -1.10 -12.59 -8.45
CA LEU A 193 -1.97 -11.82 -9.36
C LEU A 193 -3.43 -11.77 -8.88
N ALA A 194 -3.92 -12.83 -8.24
CA ALA A 194 -5.26 -12.88 -7.65
C ALA A 194 -5.40 -11.93 -6.44
N TYR A 195 -4.33 -11.73 -5.67
CA TYR A 195 -4.27 -10.70 -4.63
C TYR A 195 -4.30 -9.29 -5.24
N LEU A 196 -3.38 -8.99 -6.18
CA LEU A 196 -3.24 -7.66 -6.78
C LEU A 196 -4.45 -7.22 -7.63
N ASN A 197 -5.06 -8.14 -8.39
CA ASN A 197 -6.13 -7.83 -9.36
C ASN A 197 -7.50 -8.25 -8.84
N HIS A 198 -8.08 -7.48 -7.93
CA HIS A 198 -9.36 -7.81 -7.30
C HIS A 198 -10.50 -8.13 -8.31
N ASP A 199 -10.59 -7.39 -9.43
CA ASP A 199 -11.61 -7.62 -10.49
C ASP A 199 -11.45 -8.96 -11.22
N LYS A 200 -10.22 -9.48 -11.31
CA LYS A 200 -9.90 -10.77 -11.95
C LYS A 200 -9.61 -11.89 -10.94
N ARG A 201 -9.74 -11.64 -9.63
CA ARG A 201 -9.28 -12.52 -8.54
C ARG A 201 -9.70 -13.98 -8.72
N HIS A 202 -10.96 -14.22 -9.08
CA HIS A 202 -11.47 -15.58 -9.28
C HIS A 202 -10.80 -16.35 -10.44
N ALA A 203 -10.46 -15.67 -11.54
CA ALA A 203 -9.81 -16.31 -12.70
C ALA A 203 -8.35 -16.70 -12.37
N PHE A 204 -7.57 -15.75 -11.85
CA PHE A 204 -6.19 -16.02 -11.45
C PHE A 204 -6.09 -17.04 -10.30
N PHE A 205 -7.03 -17.04 -9.34
CA PHE A 205 -7.07 -18.04 -8.27
C PHE A 205 -7.43 -19.44 -8.80
N SER A 206 -8.31 -19.54 -9.79
CA SER A 206 -8.61 -20.82 -10.46
C SER A 206 -7.39 -21.36 -11.22
N GLN A 207 -6.71 -20.52 -12.02
CA GLN A 207 -5.48 -20.93 -12.73
C GLN A 207 -4.36 -21.32 -11.75
N ALA A 208 -4.18 -20.56 -10.67
CA ALA A 208 -3.24 -20.89 -9.59
C ALA A 208 -3.53 -22.26 -8.99
N SER A 209 -4.80 -22.54 -8.67
CA SER A 209 -5.25 -23.83 -8.14
C SER A 209 -5.04 -24.99 -9.11
N GLN A 210 -5.24 -24.79 -10.43
CA GLN A 210 -4.96 -25.80 -11.45
C GLN A 210 -3.47 -26.21 -11.41
N HIS A 211 -2.55 -25.25 -11.46
CA HIS A 211 -1.12 -25.54 -11.36
C HIS A 211 -0.72 -26.08 -9.97
N GLN A 212 -1.35 -25.59 -8.89
CA GLN A 212 -1.02 -26.03 -7.54
C GLN A 212 -1.29 -27.53 -7.33
N ASN A 213 -2.36 -28.06 -7.94
CA ASN A 213 -2.65 -29.50 -7.93
C ASN A 213 -1.57 -30.29 -8.69
N SER A 214 -1.20 -29.88 -9.90
CA SER A 214 -0.14 -30.54 -10.69
C SER A 214 1.25 -30.47 -10.03
N ALA A 215 1.53 -29.40 -9.27
CA ALA A 215 2.74 -29.29 -8.45
C ALA A 215 2.74 -30.31 -7.30
N ILE A 216 1.61 -30.50 -6.59
CA ILE A 216 1.47 -31.46 -5.49
C ILE A 216 1.54 -32.92 -6.00
N GLU A 217 0.93 -33.22 -7.15
CA GLU A 217 1.03 -34.54 -7.81
C GLU A 217 2.48 -34.88 -8.19
N GLY A 218 3.19 -33.90 -8.78
CA GLY A 218 4.61 -34.04 -9.10
C GLY A 218 5.52 -34.13 -7.88
N LEU A 219 5.19 -33.44 -6.78
CA LEU A 219 5.90 -33.57 -5.49
C LEU A 219 5.74 -34.98 -4.90
N ARG A 220 4.50 -35.48 -4.79
CA ARG A 220 4.20 -36.83 -4.27
C ARG A 220 4.97 -37.92 -5.04
N THR A 221 4.95 -37.86 -6.36
CA THR A 221 5.62 -38.86 -7.22
C THR A 221 7.15 -38.84 -7.11
N ASN A 222 7.77 -37.68 -6.87
CA ASN A 222 9.22 -37.60 -6.68
C ASN A 222 9.65 -37.98 -5.24
N LEU A 223 8.85 -37.63 -4.23
CA LEU A 223 9.07 -38.04 -2.83
C LEU A 223 8.93 -39.56 -2.62
N GLY A 224 8.09 -40.23 -3.41
CA GLY A 224 7.97 -41.70 -3.39
C GLY A 224 9.11 -42.46 -4.10
N SER A 225 10.11 -41.76 -4.65
CA SER A 225 11.23 -42.38 -5.36
C SER A 225 12.45 -42.56 -4.44
N ALA A 226 13.14 -43.70 -4.55
CA ALA A 226 14.19 -44.13 -3.62
C ALA A 226 15.53 -43.36 -3.72
N HIS A 227 15.54 -42.14 -4.27
CA HIS A 227 16.74 -41.32 -4.41
C HIS A 227 16.41 -39.81 -4.38
N VAL A 228 16.25 -39.26 -3.18
CA VAL A 228 15.90 -37.85 -2.95
C VAL A 228 17.02 -36.88 -3.38
N SER A 229 18.29 -37.29 -3.21
CA SER A 229 19.51 -36.53 -3.52
C SER A 229 19.45 -35.77 -4.85
N GLY A 230 19.28 -36.49 -5.97
CA GLY A 230 19.27 -35.92 -7.32
C GLY A 230 18.17 -34.87 -7.58
N HIS A 231 17.14 -34.78 -6.73
CA HIS A 231 16.04 -33.82 -6.84
C HIS A 231 15.90 -32.90 -5.61
N CYS A 232 16.81 -32.97 -4.63
CA CYS A 232 16.63 -32.39 -3.30
C CYS A 232 16.39 -30.87 -3.32
N HIS A 233 17.16 -30.12 -4.13
CA HIS A 233 16.98 -28.67 -4.32
C HIS A 233 15.58 -28.33 -4.85
N THR A 234 15.15 -29.06 -5.87
CA THR A 234 13.87 -28.85 -6.57
C THR A 234 12.69 -29.18 -5.67
N LEU A 235 12.76 -30.31 -4.95
CA LEU A 235 11.79 -30.70 -3.93
C LEU A 235 11.69 -29.63 -2.83
N TYR A 236 12.82 -29.27 -2.22
CA TYR A 236 12.88 -28.32 -1.12
C TYR A 236 12.35 -26.93 -1.51
N ALA A 237 12.77 -26.37 -2.65
CA ALA A 237 12.27 -25.07 -3.10
C ALA A 237 10.78 -25.09 -3.46
N ALA A 238 10.28 -26.20 -4.05
CA ALA A 238 8.85 -26.38 -4.27
C ALA A 238 8.08 -26.50 -2.95
N SER A 239 8.63 -27.14 -1.91
CA SER A 239 8.02 -27.18 -0.56
C SER A 239 7.97 -25.82 0.13
N ILE A 240 8.98 -24.95 -0.03
CA ILE A 240 8.92 -23.56 0.44
C ILE A 240 7.76 -22.83 -0.22
N LEU A 241 7.72 -22.84 -1.55
CA LEU A 241 6.69 -22.13 -2.31
C LEU A 241 5.28 -22.69 -2.05
N LEU A 242 5.12 -24.01 -1.93
CA LEU A 242 3.86 -24.65 -1.52
C LEU A 242 3.39 -24.16 -0.15
N THR A 243 4.31 -24.06 0.81
CA THR A 243 4.02 -23.55 2.15
C THR A 243 3.53 -22.10 2.09
N ILE A 244 4.19 -21.23 1.31
CA ILE A 244 3.78 -19.83 1.13
C ILE A 244 2.43 -19.73 0.39
N CYS A 245 2.23 -20.53 -0.66
CA CYS A 245 0.93 -20.62 -1.36
C CYS A 245 -0.20 -21.04 -0.41
N SER A 246 0.04 -21.92 0.55
CA SER A 246 -1.00 -22.35 1.50
C SER A 246 -1.58 -21.16 2.28
N PHE A 247 -0.75 -20.22 2.75
CA PHE A 247 -1.23 -18.98 3.37
C PHE A 247 -2.00 -18.09 2.39
N ALA A 248 -1.55 -17.97 1.14
CA ALA A 248 -2.23 -17.19 0.11
C ALA A 248 -3.60 -17.76 -0.33
N THR A 249 -3.89 -19.03 -0.03
CA THR A 249 -5.16 -19.68 -0.36
C THR A 249 -6.29 -19.44 0.64
N PHE A 250 -6.01 -18.92 1.84
CA PHE A 250 -7.05 -18.64 2.83
C PHE A 250 -7.98 -17.50 2.38
N PRO A 251 -9.31 -17.66 2.46
CA PRO A 251 -10.25 -16.56 2.23
C PRO A 251 -10.06 -15.42 3.25
N SER A 252 -10.29 -14.19 2.80
CA SER A 252 -10.54 -13.08 3.71
C SER A 252 -11.78 -13.40 4.56
N TYR A 253 -11.70 -13.23 5.89
CA TYR A 253 -12.66 -13.73 6.88
C TYR A 253 -14.13 -13.40 6.56
N ASP A 254 -14.39 -12.22 5.96
CA ASP A 254 -15.70 -11.70 5.55
C ASP A 254 -16.49 -12.56 4.53
N ARG A 255 -15.96 -13.69 4.03
CA ARG A 255 -16.65 -14.57 3.06
C ARG A 255 -16.56 -16.06 3.39
N PHE A 256 -16.42 -16.43 4.67
CA PHE A 256 -16.27 -17.82 5.08
C PHE A 256 -17.61 -18.48 5.47
N ASP A 257 -18.38 -18.92 4.47
CA ASP A 257 -19.61 -19.73 4.64
C ASP A 257 -19.36 -21.25 4.47
N GLY A 258 -18.11 -21.70 4.58
CA GLY A 258 -17.68 -23.09 4.28
C GLY A 258 -17.56 -24.00 5.51
N PRO A 259 -17.63 -25.34 5.35
CA PRO A 259 -17.61 -26.33 6.44
C PRO A 259 -16.20 -26.70 6.95
N LEU A 260 -15.19 -25.86 6.72
CA LEU A 260 -13.78 -26.15 7.02
C LEU A 260 -13.35 -25.53 8.37
N ASP A 261 -12.88 -26.35 9.32
CA ASP A 261 -12.43 -25.87 10.64
C ASP A 261 -11.08 -25.13 10.55
N PRO A 262 -10.97 -23.86 10.99
CA PRO A 262 -9.73 -23.10 10.98
C PRO A 262 -8.54 -23.78 11.68
N VAL A 263 -8.79 -24.57 12.73
CA VAL A 263 -7.73 -25.25 13.50
C VAL A 263 -7.11 -26.38 12.68
N ASP A 264 -7.91 -27.20 12.00
CA ASP A 264 -7.37 -28.31 11.19
C ASP A 264 -6.66 -27.77 9.94
N ASN A 265 -7.13 -26.66 9.38
CA ASN A 265 -6.47 -25.98 8.26
C ASN A 265 -5.05 -25.52 8.63
N ILE A 266 -4.85 -24.87 9.80
CA ILE A 266 -3.51 -24.43 10.22
C ILE A 266 -2.61 -25.60 10.66
N LEU A 267 -3.18 -26.68 11.21
CA LEU A 267 -2.46 -27.93 11.46
C LEU A 267 -1.98 -28.60 10.15
N GLY A 268 -2.74 -28.48 9.06
CA GLY A 268 -2.30 -28.85 7.71
C GLY A 268 -1.04 -28.09 7.30
N VAL A 269 -1.03 -26.76 7.47
CA VAL A 269 0.15 -25.92 7.17
C VAL A 269 1.36 -26.28 8.05
N PHE A 270 1.16 -26.54 9.34
CA PHE A 270 2.23 -27.02 10.23
C PHE A 270 2.84 -28.34 9.77
N SER A 271 2.01 -29.25 9.24
CA SER A 271 2.45 -30.55 8.71
C SER A 271 3.35 -30.38 7.47
N LEU A 272 3.05 -29.41 6.61
CA LEU A 272 3.89 -29.07 5.45
C LEU A 272 5.22 -28.44 5.86
N ILE A 273 5.22 -27.54 6.84
CA ILE A 273 6.43 -26.92 7.40
C ILE A 273 7.37 -28.00 7.98
N LYS A 274 6.81 -28.99 8.69
CA LYS A 274 7.57 -30.15 9.17
C LYS A 274 8.11 -31.02 8.02
N GLY A 275 7.30 -31.34 7.01
CA GLY A 275 7.74 -32.12 5.85
C GLY A 275 8.87 -31.45 5.06
N MET A 276 8.78 -30.13 4.84
CA MET A 276 9.84 -29.32 4.25
C MET A 276 11.14 -29.38 5.07
N ASN A 277 11.05 -29.39 6.41
CA ASN A 277 12.21 -29.53 7.27
C ASN A 277 12.83 -30.94 7.23
N MET A 278 12.04 -32.00 7.03
CA MET A 278 12.59 -33.36 6.85
C MET A 278 13.47 -33.45 5.60
N ILE A 279 13.01 -32.93 4.45
CA ILE A 279 13.80 -32.86 3.20
C ILE A 279 15.13 -32.13 3.44
N ARG A 280 15.11 -31.05 4.23
CA ARG A 280 16.30 -30.27 4.59
C ARG A 280 17.28 -31.02 5.49
N LEU A 281 16.77 -31.84 6.43
CA LEU A 281 17.61 -32.64 7.32
C LEU A 281 18.25 -33.82 6.58
N GLU A 282 17.50 -34.46 5.68
CA GLU A 282 17.95 -35.62 4.90
C GLU A 282 19.01 -35.24 3.84
N SER A 283 18.74 -34.21 3.03
CA SER A 283 19.64 -33.79 1.92
C SER A 283 20.47 -32.55 2.25
N GLY A 284 20.70 -32.25 3.54
CA GLY A 284 21.26 -30.98 3.99
C GLY A 284 22.66 -30.66 3.47
N SER A 285 23.51 -31.66 3.25
CA SER A 285 24.85 -31.49 2.65
C SER A 285 24.79 -30.99 1.21
N GLU A 286 23.96 -31.62 0.39
CA GLU A 286 23.74 -31.25 -1.02
C GLU A 286 23.05 -29.88 -1.11
N ILE A 287 21.97 -29.67 -0.36
CA ILE A 287 21.21 -28.42 -0.32
C ILE A 287 22.08 -27.20 0.03
N ASN A 288 23.04 -27.34 0.94
CA ASN A 288 23.97 -26.27 1.35
C ASN A 288 25.12 -26.02 0.35
N THR A 289 25.29 -26.84 -0.70
CA THR A 289 26.43 -26.73 -1.65
C THR A 289 26.02 -26.47 -3.09
N GLY A 290 24.81 -26.88 -3.50
CA GLY A 290 24.26 -26.61 -4.84
C GLY A 290 23.54 -25.25 -4.98
N PRO A 291 22.61 -25.10 -5.95
CA PRO A 291 22.06 -23.79 -6.35
C PRO A 291 21.37 -22.97 -5.26
N LEU A 292 20.96 -23.60 -4.15
CA LEU A 292 20.29 -22.93 -3.03
C LEU A 292 21.25 -22.55 -1.88
N ALA A 293 22.57 -22.70 -2.04
CA ALA A 293 23.56 -22.41 -1.00
C ALA A 293 23.47 -20.96 -0.45
N THR A 294 23.09 -19.99 -1.29
CA THR A 294 22.84 -18.59 -0.87
C THR A 294 21.75 -18.47 0.19
N PHE A 295 20.77 -19.38 0.22
CA PHE A 295 19.71 -19.39 1.24
C PHE A 295 20.20 -19.69 2.66
N PHE A 296 21.44 -20.18 2.79
CA PHE A 296 22.04 -20.65 4.03
C PHE A 296 23.37 -19.96 4.38
N GLY A 297 23.79 -18.98 3.59
CA GLY A 297 24.99 -18.19 3.84
C GLY A 297 24.95 -17.49 5.20
N ARG A 298 26.07 -17.49 5.92
CA ARG A 298 26.21 -16.68 7.13
C ARG A 298 26.51 -15.22 6.76
N MET A 299 25.68 -14.31 7.26
CA MET A 299 25.94 -12.88 7.23
C MET A 299 27.31 -12.57 7.89
N GLN A 300 28.17 -11.81 7.22
CA GLN A 300 29.45 -11.40 7.81
C GLN A 300 29.21 -10.42 8.98
N CYS A 301 29.97 -10.59 10.06
CA CYS A 301 29.84 -9.77 11.26
C CYS A 301 30.31 -8.33 10.97
N GLY A 302 29.36 -7.40 10.80
CA GLY A 302 29.64 -6.00 10.52
C GLY A 302 28.43 -5.06 10.69
N CYS A 303 27.22 -5.52 10.38
CA CYS A 303 26.00 -4.74 10.63
C CYS A 303 25.68 -4.67 12.14
N PRO A 304 25.16 -3.54 12.65
CA PRO A 304 24.66 -3.46 14.01
C PRO A 304 23.49 -4.44 14.20
N SER A 305 23.42 -5.07 15.37
CA SER A 305 22.32 -5.98 15.73
C SER A 305 21.01 -5.21 15.78
N TYR A 306 20.15 -5.37 14.76
CA TYR A 306 18.81 -4.78 14.75
C TYR A 306 18.05 -5.28 15.99
N LYS A 307 17.80 -4.36 16.93
CA LYS A 307 17.00 -4.64 18.12
C LYS A 307 15.54 -4.67 17.68
N ASP A 308 15.11 -5.83 17.22
CA ASP A 308 13.73 -6.13 16.83
C ASP A 308 12.83 -6.08 18.09
N SER A 309 12.45 -4.86 18.48
CA SER A 309 11.83 -4.54 19.76
C SER A 309 10.45 -5.17 19.90
N GLY A 310 9.71 -5.28 18.77
CA GLY A 310 8.48 -6.05 18.67
C GLY A 310 8.63 -7.51 19.08
N LEU A 311 9.64 -8.21 18.54
CA LEU A 311 9.91 -9.61 18.95
C LEU A 311 10.33 -9.72 20.42
N GLY A 312 11.02 -8.72 20.97
CA GLY A 312 11.31 -8.62 22.40
C GLY A 312 10.04 -8.49 23.27
N ILE A 313 9.09 -7.65 22.85
CA ILE A 313 7.79 -7.47 23.50
C ILE A 313 6.94 -8.74 23.42
N ILE A 314 6.87 -9.37 22.23
CA ILE A 314 6.14 -10.64 22.03
C ILE A 314 6.72 -11.75 22.91
N ARG A 315 8.05 -11.87 23.00
CA ARG A 315 8.71 -12.81 23.93
C ARG A 315 8.26 -12.58 25.38
N ALA A 316 8.26 -11.34 25.86
CA ALA A 316 7.84 -11.03 27.23
C ALA A 316 6.38 -11.44 27.49
N HIS A 317 5.49 -11.29 26.51
CA HIS A 317 4.11 -11.77 26.60
C HIS A 317 4.00 -13.32 26.56
N VAL A 318 4.86 -14.03 25.79
CA VAL A 318 4.94 -15.52 25.84
C VAL A 318 5.39 -16.00 27.23
N GLU A 319 6.37 -15.33 27.84
CA GLU A 319 6.84 -15.66 29.19
C GLU A 319 5.74 -15.40 30.25
N GLN A 320 4.97 -14.32 30.12
CA GLN A 320 3.78 -14.07 30.96
C GLN A 320 2.68 -15.12 30.75
N LEU A 321 2.40 -15.53 29.51
CA LEU A 321 1.42 -16.58 29.21
C LEU A 321 1.81 -17.94 29.83
N SER A 322 3.11 -18.27 29.79
CA SER A 322 3.66 -19.47 30.46
C SER A 322 3.35 -19.49 31.95
N ILE A 323 3.56 -18.35 32.64
CA ILE A 323 3.26 -18.19 34.06
C ILE A 323 1.75 -18.29 34.33
N ALA A 324 0.92 -17.63 33.51
CA ALA A 324 -0.54 -17.65 33.68
C ALA A 324 -1.16 -19.05 33.47
N LEU A 325 -0.68 -19.80 32.48
CA LEU A 325 -1.10 -21.19 32.24
C LEU A 325 -0.55 -22.17 33.29
N GLY A 326 0.60 -21.87 33.91
CA GLY A 326 1.10 -22.61 35.08
C GLY A 326 0.33 -22.36 36.39
N GLN A 327 -0.48 -21.28 36.46
CA GLN A 327 -1.21 -20.86 37.66
C GLN A 327 -2.73 -21.09 37.58
N THR A 328 -3.28 -21.43 36.41
CA THR A 328 -4.74 -21.54 36.22
C THR A 328 -5.25 -22.96 36.48
N PRO A 329 -6.16 -23.18 37.46
CA PRO A 329 -6.68 -24.51 37.79
C PRO A 329 -7.82 -24.92 36.83
N PHE A 330 -7.51 -24.94 35.52
CA PHE A 330 -8.36 -25.60 34.52
C PHE A 330 -7.95 -27.07 34.39
N LEU A 331 -8.92 -27.90 33.96
CA LEU A 331 -8.84 -29.36 33.73
C LEU A 331 -8.97 -30.23 35.01
N GLY A 332 -9.64 -31.38 34.86
CA GLY A 332 -9.89 -32.36 35.92
C GLY A 332 -8.85 -33.49 35.97
N SER A 333 -9.24 -34.68 36.47
CA SER A 333 -8.36 -35.83 36.72
C SER A 333 -7.40 -36.17 35.56
N ASP A 334 -7.87 -36.09 34.32
CA ASP A 334 -7.13 -36.53 33.12
C ASP A 334 -6.11 -35.48 32.60
N ALA A 335 -5.94 -34.37 33.31
CA ALA A 335 -5.17 -33.20 32.88
C ALA A 335 -3.65 -33.39 32.79
N ILE A 336 -3.10 -34.28 33.62
CA ILE A 336 -1.67 -34.24 33.98
C ILE A 336 -0.77 -34.47 32.74
N HIS A 337 -1.19 -35.32 31.80
CA HIS A 337 -0.48 -35.51 30.53
C HIS A 337 -0.61 -34.32 29.56
N ASN A 338 -1.80 -33.75 29.40
CA ASN A 338 -2.04 -32.61 28.49
C ASN A 338 -1.31 -31.32 28.93
N SER A 339 -0.95 -31.21 30.22
CA SER A 339 -0.17 -30.08 30.74
C SER A 339 1.25 -30.02 30.15
N PHE A 340 1.96 -31.14 30.11
CA PHE A 340 3.39 -31.17 29.75
C PHE A 340 3.64 -30.75 28.29
N GLY A 341 2.94 -31.35 27.33
CA GLY A 341 3.08 -30.99 25.91
C GLY A 341 2.66 -29.54 25.61
N THR A 342 1.69 -29.00 26.35
CA THR A 342 1.31 -27.57 26.25
C THR A 342 2.41 -26.66 26.80
N GLN A 343 3.01 -27.00 27.95
CA GLN A 343 4.14 -26.26 28.51
C GLN A 343 5.38 -26.30 27.60
N HIS A 344 5.69 -27.47 27.01
CA HIS A 344 6.78 -27.58 26.03
C HIS A 344 6.52 -26.72 24.80
N ALA A 345 5.30 -26.70 24.27
CA ALA A 345 4.94 -25.85 23.13
C ALA A 345 5.12 -24.34 23.41
N ILE A 346 4.86 -23.88 24.64
CA ILE A 346 5.11 -22.47 25.04
C ILE A 346 6.63 -22.20 25.15
N ALA A 347 7.38 -23.13 25.75
CA ALA A 347 8.83 -23.02 25.87
C ALA A 347 9.52 -23.00 24.49
N SER A 348 9.07 -23.85 23.56
CA SER A 348 9.57 -23.87 22.19
C SER A 348 9.15 -22.63 21.39
N LEU A 349 8.02 -21.97 21.72
CA LEU A 349 7.64 -20.69 21.12
C LEU A 349 8.61 -19.57 21.53
N SER A 350 8.89 -19.43 22.83
CA SER A 350 9.86 -18.44 23.34
C SER A 350 11.26 -18.70 22.78
N SER A 351 11.70 -19.96 22.76
CA SER A 351 12.96 -20.38 22.14
C SER A 351 13.02 -20.10 20.62
N SER A 352 11.89 -20.21 19.90
CA SER A 352 11.81 -19.89 18.46
C SER A 352 12.05 -18.40 18.20
N ILE A 353 11.42 -17.54 19.03
CA ILE A 353 11.58 -16.08 18.96
C ILE A 353 13.03 -15.71 19.32
N GLU A 354 13.55 -16.24 20.43
CA GLU A 354 14.93 -15.97 20.89
C GLU A 354 15.99 -16.41 19.88
N ASN A 355 15.86 -17.60 19.28
CA ASN A 355 16.78 -18.04 18.21
C ASN A 355 16.68 -17.17 16.95
N SER A 356 15.50 -16.61 16.66
CA SER A 356 15.29 -15.73 15.50
C SER A 356 15.95 -14.37 15.69
N ILE A 357 15.86 -13.80 16.91
CA ILE A 357 16.59 -12.58 17.30
C ILE A 357 18.10 -12.82 17.31
N ARG A 358 18.58 -13.87 18.00
CA ARG A 358 20.02 -14.11 18.23
C ARG A 358 20.81 -14.53 17.00
N ARG A 359 20.16 -15.03 15.94
CA ARG A 359 20.81 -15.54 14.73
C ARG A 359 20.33 -14.74 13.51
N PRO A 360 20.97 -13.61 13.14
CA PRO A 360 20.64 -12.91 11.89
C PRO A 360 20.87 -13.82 10.68
N SER A 361 20.02 -13.68 9.66
CA SER A 361 20.04 -14.45 8.41
C SER A 361 19.84 -13.48 7.25
N PRO A 362 20.60 -13.58 6.13
CA PRO A 362 20.44 -12.67 4.99
C PRO A 362 19.07 -12.80 4.31
N THR A 363 18.51 -14.00 4.33
CA THR A 363 17.40 -14.40 3.45
C THR A 363 16.00 -14.08 3.97
N SER A 364 15.86 -13.86 5.28
CA SER A 364 14.56 -13.76 5.95
C SER A 364 14.66 -12.98 7.26
N THR A 365 13.71 -12.08 7.47
CA THR A 365 13.59 -11.25 8.68
C THR A 365 13.49 -12.12 9.94
N ALA A 366 13.90 -11.58 11.10
CA ALA A 366 13.72 -12.30 12.37
C ALA A 366 12.23 -12.60 12.62
N SER A 367 11.36 -11.69 12.22
CA SER A 367 9.90 -11.80 12.11
C SER A 367 9.43 -13.07 11.42
N LEU A 368 9.75 -13.25 10.13
CA LEU A 368 9.35 -14.44 9.37
C LEU A 368 9.96 -15.72 9.94
N ARG A 369 11.21 -15.67 10.43
CA ARG A 369 11.86 -16.83 11.05
C ARG A 369 11.21 -17.23 12.37
N ALA A 370 10.72 -16.28 13.17
CA ALA A 370 9.96 -16.58 14.39
C ALA A 370 8.63 -17.28 14.05
N SER A 371 7.92 -16.81 13.02
CA SER A 371 6.69 -17.45 12.52
C SER A 371 6.92 -18.89 12.05
N PHE A 372 7.90 -19.11 11.17
CA PHE A 372 8.11 -20.42 10.53
C PHE A 372 8.89 -21.44 11.38
N LEU A 373 9.65 -21.02 12.40
CA LEU A 373 10.44 -21.93 13.23
C LEU A 373 9.58 -22.70 14.25
N TRP A 374 8.59 -22.08 14.87
CA TRP A 374 7.80 -22.77 15.92
C TRP A 374 7.04 -24.01 15.42
N PRO A 375 6.38 -23.99 14.24
CA PRO A 375 5.74 -25.20 13.69
C PRO A 375 6.71 -26.37 13.42
N ILE A 376 8.02 -26.12 13.29
CA ILE A 376 9.05 -27.16 13.19
C ILE A 376 9.31 -27.79 14.57
N LEU A 377 9.31 -26.98 15.64
CA LEU A 377 9.74 -27.40 16.99
C LEU A 377 8.61 -27.98 17.88
N ILE A 378 7.33 -27.78 17.54
CA ILE A 378 6.21 -28.34 18.33
C ILE A 378 6.13 -29.86 18.25
N GLU A 379 5.95 -30.51 19.40
CA GLU A 379 5.87 -31.97 19.52
C GLU A 379 4.56 -32.56 18.97
N THR A 380 4.55 -33.87 18.66
CA THR A 380 3.37 -34.58 18.11
C THR A 380 2.22 -34.65 19.13
N ASP A 381 2.52 -34.73 20.41
CA ASP A 381 1.54 -34.74 21.50
C ASP A 381 0.72 -33.44 21.51
N TYR A 382 1.38 -32.28 21.36
CA TYR A 382 0.72 -30.99 21.27
C TYR A 382 -0.16 -30.85 20.00
N ILE A 383 0.29 -31.38 18.86
CA ILE A 383 -0.55 -31.49 17.64
C ILE A 383 -1.79 -32.34 17.92
N THR A 384 -1.64 -33.41 18.71
CA THR A 384 -2.75 -34.30 19.09
C THR A 384 -3.74 -33.59 20.02
N SER A 385 -3.27 -32.83 21.02
CA SER A 385 -4.12 -31.98 21.86
C SER A 385 -4.86 -30.89 21.05
N LEU A 386 -4.27 -30.37 19.97
CA LEU A 386 -4.94 -29.42 19.06
C LEU A 386 -6.00 -30.11 18.17
N ARG A 387 -5.73 -31.31 17.64
CA ARG A 387 -6.74 -32.16 16.96
C ARG A 387 -7.91 -32.49 17.92
N GLN A 388 -7.62 -32.74 19.19
CA GLN A 388 -8.62 -32.97 20.26
C GLN A 388 -9.28 -31.68 20.81
N ARG A 389 -8.95 -30.49 20.25
CA ARG A 389 -9.50 -29.18 20.68
C ARG A 389 -9.32 -28.88 22.18
N CYS A 390 -8.24 -29.37 22.80
CA CYS A 390 -7.95 -29.12 24.21
C CYS A 390 -7.79 -27.61 24.48
N PRO A 391 -8.55 -27.00 25.43
CA PRO A 391 -8.60 -25.55 25.60
C PRO A 391 -7.23 -24.89 25.84
N ALA A 392 -6.36 -25.52 26.64
CA ALA A 392 -5.02 -24.99 26.92
C ALA A 392 -4.15 -24.92 25.66
N ALA A 393 -4.19 -25.94 24.80
CA ALA A 393 -3.48 -25.94 23.53
C ALA A 393 -4.06 -24.89 22.55
N LEU A 394 -5.39 -24.77 22.49
CA LEU A 394 -6.04 -23.74 21.67
C LEU A 394 -5.69 -22.31 22.09
N VAL A 395 -5.49 -22.04 23.39
CA VAL A 395 -5.00 -20.73 23.88
C VAL A 395 -3.58 -20.43 23.37
N VAL A 396 -2.67 -21.42 23.38
CA VAL A 396 -1.30 -21.24 22.87
C VAL A 396 -1.29 -21.04 21.35
N LEU A 397 -2.11 -21.79 20.61
CA LEU A 397 -2.29 -21.59 19.16
C LEU A 397 -2.89 -20.21 18.83
N ALA A 398 -3.90 -19.76 19.59
CA ALA A 398 -4.48 -18.43 19.42
C ALA A 398 -3.45 -17.32 19.71
N PHE A 399 -2.63 -17.48 20.74
CA PHE A 399 -1.55 -16.53 21.05
C PHE A 399 -0.49 -16.48 19.95
N TYR A 400 -0.08 -17.63 19.40
CA TYR A 400 0.82 -17.69 18.23
C TYR A 400 0.20 -16.96 17.03
N SER A 401 -1.07 -17.20 16.70
CA SER A 401 -1.75 -16.54 15.58
C SER A 401 -1.85 -15.03 15.79
N GLN A 402 -2.22 -14.57 16.98
CA GLN A 402 -2.26 -13.15 17.35
C GLN A 402 -0.87 -12.49 17.25
N SER A 403 0.18 -13.19 17.71
CA SER A 403 1.57 -12.72 17.60
C SER A 403 1.96 -12.55 16.13
N ASN A 404 1.66 -13.53 15.27
CA ASN A 404 1.96 -13.45 13.83
C ASN A 404 1.16 -12.36 13.10
N GLN A 405 -0.02 -11.96 13.61
CA GLN A 405 -0.76 -10.82 13.08
C GLN A 405 -0.12 -9.47 13.47
N GLN A 406 0.48 -9.38 14.67
CA GLN A 406 1.16 -8.18 15.16
C GLN A 406 2.61 -8.06 14.66
N ILE A 407 3.24 -9.18 14.29
CA ILE A 407 4.62 -9.20 13.81
C ILE A 407 4.85 -8.26 12.60
N PRO A 408 4.00 -8.21 11.56
CA PRO A 408 4.13 -7.21 10.50
C PRO A 408 4.06 -5.76 10.99
N GLU A 409 3.09 -5.45 11.86
CA GLU A 409 2.89 -4.09 12.43
C GLU A 409 4.02 -3.63 13.38
N MET A 410 4.88 -4.55 13.84
CA MET A 410 6.04 -4.24 14.69
C MET A 410 7.39 -4.48 14.01
N ALA A 411 7.42 -5.22 12.90
CA ALA A 411 8.57 -5.33 11.99
C ALA A 411 8.66 -4.10 11.07
N GLU A 412 7.51 -3.52 10.70
CA GLU A 412 7.40 -2.08 10.47
C GLU A 412 7.55 -1.31 11.80
N GLY A 413 8.72 -1.43 12.44
CA GLY A 413 9.14 -0.44 13.42
C GLY A 413 9.10 0.94 12.77
N ASN A 414 8.77 2.00 13.53
CA ASN A 414 8.30 3.31 13.01
C ASN A 414 9.36 4.08 12.17
N THR A 415 9.70 3.59 10.98
CA THR A 415 10.68 4.14 10.04
C THR A 415 10.10 5.34 9.31
N ARG A 416 9.84 6.41 10.08
CA ARG A 416 9.63 7.77 9.57
C ARG A 416 10.81 8.28 8.73
N TYR A 417 11.98 7.64 8.89
CA TYR A 417 13.15 7.82 8.05
C TYR A 417 13.68 6.45 7.60
N HIS A 418 14.20 6.39 6.37
CA HIS A 418 14.97 5.25 5.86
C HIS A 418 16.49 5.39 6.12
N TYR A 419 16.88 6.35 6.95
CA TYR A 419 18.25 6.73 7.29
C TYR A 419 18.29 7.38 8.69
N ASP A 420 19.45 7.40 9.34
CA ASP A 420 19.66 8.19 10.56
C ASP A 420 19.81 9.68 10.24
N PRO A 421 18.99 10.60 10.79
CA PRO A 421 19.07 12.03 10.48
C PRO A 421 20.35 12.69 11.01
N SER A 422 21.04 13.47 10.18
CA SER A 422 22.30 14.13 10.56
C SER A 422 22.07 15.38 11.42
N MET A 423 22.36 15.25 12.72
CA MET A 423 22.34 16.35 13.68
C MET A 423 23.28 17.50 13.27
N ALA A 424 24.45 17.17 12.73
CA ALA A 424 25.41 18.18 12.25
C ALA A 424 24.83 19.01 11.10
N ALA A 425 24.19 18.37 10.12
CA ALA A 425 23.55 19.07 9.01
C ALA A 425 22.37 19.92 9.49
N ALA A 426 21.52 19.41 10.39
CA ALA A 426 20.39 20.15 10.94
C ALA A 426 20.85 21.43 11.67
N VAL A 427 21.86 21.31 12.55
CA VAL A 427 22.43 22.45 13.28
C VAL A 427 23.05 23.50 12.36
N ILE A 428 23.74 23.10 11.29
CA ILE A 428 24.28 24.03 10.28
C ILE A 428 23.16 24.88 9.66
N PHE A 429 22.04 24.26 9.26
CA PHE A 429 20.91 24.99 8.69
C PHE A 429 20.15 25.85 9.71
N ILE A 430 19.97 25.39 10.96
CA ILE A 430 19.42 26.22 12.05
C ILE A 430 20.24 27.49 12.23
N VAL A 431 21.57 27.37 12.35
CA VAL A 431 22.46 28.53 12.55
C VAL A 431 22.43 29.46 11.34
N ALA A 432 22.52 28.91 10.12
CA ALA A 432 22.55 29.70 8.90
C ALA A 432 21.24 30.49 8.65
N PHE A 433 20.07 29.85 8.82
CA PHE A 433 18.79 30.55 8.73
C PHE A 433 18.53 31.50 9.90
N SER A 434 19.02 31.20 11.12
CA SER A 434 18.90 32.12 12.26
C SER A 434 19.71 33.40 12.06
N LEU A 435 20.99 33.28 11.68
CA LEU A 435 21.84 34.44 11.39
C LEU A 435 21.28 35.27 10.23
N SER A 436 20.78 34.60 9.17
CA SER A 436 20.08 35.25 8.06
C SER A 436 18.82 35.99 8.53
N GLY A 437 17.94 35.33 9.28
CA GLY A 437 16.68 35.89 9.77
C GLY A 437 16.86 37.07 10.72
N ILE A 438 17.90 37.04 11.57
CA ILE A 438 18.28 38.16 12.45
C ILE A 438 18.74 39.35 11.60
N TYR A 439 19.57 39.13 10.57
CA TYR A 439 20.05 40.21 9.70
C TYR A 439 18.92 40.79 8.83
N HIS A 440 18.03 39.95 8.28
CA HIS A 440 16.78 40.39 7.64
C HIS A 440 15.92 41.24 8.58
N THR A 441 15.75 40.81 9.84
CA THR A 441 14.99 41.56 10.85
C THR A 441 15.60 42.93 11.11
N TYR A 442 16.92 43.00 11.27
CA TYR A 442 17.67 44.26 11.38
C TYR A 442 17.46 45.15 10.15
N GLN A 443 17.59 44.61 8.93
CA GLN A 443 17.35 45.35 7.69
C GLN A 443 15.92 45.88 7.61
N VAL A 444 14.91 45.08 7.94
CA VAL A 444 13.50 45.46 7.89
C VAL A 444 13.17 46.61 8.84
N ILE A 445 13.67 46.54 10.08
CA ILE A 445 13.49 47.61 11.08
C ILE A 445 14.27 48.86 10.67
N ARG A 446 15.56 48.72 10.32
CA ARG A 446 16.46 49.85 10.01
C ARG A 446 16.06 50.61 8.75
N LEU A 447 15.57 49.91 7.72
CA LEU A 447 15.13 50.46 6.44
C LEU A 447 13.61 50.69 6.37
N ARG A 448 12.88 50.43 7.46
CA ARG A 448 11.41 50.59 7.61
C ARG A 448 10.62 49.89 6.48
N SER A 449 11.12 48.75 6.01
CA SER A 449 10.66 48.01 4.83
C SER A 449 9.61 46.96 5.16
N TRP A 450 8.62 47.32 5.99
CA TRP A 450 7.58 46.44 6.56
C TRP A 450 6.80 45.55 5.56
N TYR A 451 6.91 45.79 4.25
CA TYR A 451 6.38 44.88 3.23
C TYR A 451 7.19 43.57 3.08
N PHE A 452 8.37 43.49 3.69
CA PHE A 452 9.28 42.35 3.64
C PHE A 452 9.22 41.50 4.93
N ILE A 453 8.30 41.81 5.85
CA ILE A 453 7.99 40.99 7.04
C ILE A 453 7.76 39.51 6.68
N PRO A 454 7.04 39.12 5.60
CA PRO A 454 6.85 37.71 5.29
C PRO A 454 8.18 36.96 5.09
N PHE A 455 9.22 37.61 4.58
CA PHE A 455 10.55 37.00 4.42
C PHE A 455 11.19 36.64 5.77
N VAL A 456 10.98 37.47 6.79
CA VAL A 456 11.39 37.18 8.18
C VAL A 456 10.59 35.99 8.72
N VAL A 457 9.26 35.97 8.52
CA VAL A 457 8.39 34.86 8.94
C VAL A 457 8.80 33.54 8.30
N GLY A 458 9.04 33.51 6.98
CA GLY A 458 9.53 32.32 6.28
C GLY A 458 10.87 31.83 6.81
N SER A 459 11.77 32.74 7.19
CA SER A 459 13.08 32.38 7.78
C SER A 459 12.94 31.79 9.19
N ILE A 460 11.99 32.27 9.99
CA ILE A 460 11.65 31.67 11.30
C ILE A 460 11.02 30.28 11.10
N VAL A 461 10.14 30.13 10.10
CA VAL A 461 9.50 28.86 9.75
C VAL A 461 10.53 27.79 9.34
N GLU A 462 11.50 28.13 8.49
CA GLU A 462 12.63 27.24 8.15
C GLU A 462 13.44 26.83 9.41
N VAL A 463 13.76 27.79 10.31
CA VAL A 463 14.46 27.49 11.58
C VAL A 463 13.67 26.50 12.45
N VAL A 464 12.35 26.67 12.60
CA VAL A 464 11.50 25.74 13.36
C VAL A 464 11.48 24.35 12.69
N GLY A 465 11.41 24.29 11.36
CA GLY A 465 11.48 23.04 10.61
C GLY A 465 12.78 22.27 10.84
N TYR A 466 13.94 22.92 10.70
CA TYR A 466 15.23 22.29 10.99
C TYR A 466 15.42 22.00 12.49
N THR A 467 14.79 22.75 13.39
CA THR A 467 14.79 22.44 14.83
C THR A 467 14.04 21.14 15.14
N GLY A 468 12.88 20.90 14.54
CA GLY A 468 12.19 19.60 14.65
C GLY A 468 13.07 18.44 14.17
N ARG A 469 13.76 18.64 13.02
CA ARG A 469 14.71 17.66 12.48
C ARG A 469 15.91 17.41 13.41
N ALA A 470 16.45 18.46 14.03
CA ALA A 470 17.55 18.34 14.99
C ALA A 470 17.14 17.58 16.26
N VAL A 471 15.87 17.70 16.70
CA VAL A 471 15.35 16.90 17.81
C VAL A 471 15.31 15.41 17.43
N ASN A 472 14.73 15.03 16.28
CA ASN A 472 14.78 13.62 15.84
C ASN A 472 16.22 13.11 15.62
N ALA A 473 17.14 13.98 15.18
CA ALA A 473 18.57 13.67 15.03
C ALA A 473 19.32 13.52 16.38
N SER A 474 18.65 13.81 17.50
CA SER A 474 19.17 13.59 18.87
C SER A 474 18.47 12.43 19.61
N GLU A 475 17.45 11.84 18.99
CA GLU A 475 16.76 10.64 19.49
C GLU A 475 17.51 9.36 19.07
N PRO A 476 17.32 8.22 19.77
CA PRO A 476 17.92 6.96 19.37
C PRO A 476 17.42 6.49 17.99
N SER A 477 18.33 5.96 17.17
CA SER A 477 18.03 5.34 15.87
C SER A 477 16.88 4.32 15.96
N GLY A 478 15.80 4.58 15.24
CA GLY A 478 14.59 3.73 15.22
C GLY A 478 13.54 4.05 16.30
N GLU A 479 13.82 4.94 17.26
CA GLU A 479 12.90 5.33 18.35
C GLU A 479 12.44 6.79 18.22
N TRP A 480 12.30 7.29 16.97
CA TRP A 480 11.93 8.68 16.68
C TRP A 480 10.51 9.03 17.11
N THR A 481 10.34 10.19 17.74
CA THR A 481 9.00 10.67 18.10
C THR A 481 8.32 11.38 16.92
N ASP A 482 7.01 11.15 16.77
CA ASP A 482 6.25 11.68 15.64
C ASP A 482 6.14 13.22 15.67
N GLY A 483 6.11 13.84 16.85
CA GLY A 483 5.91 15.29 17.01
C GLY A 483 6.95 16.14 16.25
N PRO A 484 8.25 15.98 16.53
CA PRO A 484 9.31 16.66 15.79
C PRO A 484 9.33 16.29 14.30
N TYR A 485 8.97 15.06 13.93
CA TYR A 485 8.88 14.61 12.54
C TYR A 485 7.76 15.36 11.78
N ILE A 486 6.60 15.52 12.40
CA ILE A 486 5.49 16.32 11.87
C ILE A 486 5.87 17.79 11.77
N ILE A 487 6.60 18.33 12.77
CA ILE A 487 7.10 19.71 12.77
C ILE A 487 8.05 19.96 11.60
N GLN A 488 9.08 19.13 11.38
CA GLN A 488 9.98 19.32 10.22
C GLN A 488 9.21 19.21 8.89
N ALA A 489 8.31 18.23 8.74
CA ALA A 489 7.58 18.00 7.50
C ALA A 489 6.65 19.17 7.15
N LEU A 490 5.91 19.70 8.13
CA LEU A 490 5.04 20.85 7.94
C LEU A 490 5.82 22.16 7.76
N PHE A 491 6.78 22.47 8.64
CA PHE A 491 7.42 23.78 8.62
C PHE A 491 8.39 23.97 7.45
N LEU A 492 9.15 22.92 7.06
CA LEU A 492 9.98 23.01 5.84
C LEU A 492 9.11 23.14 4.58
N LEU A 493 7.96 22.47 4.52
CA LEU A 493 7.02 22.62 3.40
C LEU A 493 6.41 24.04 3.32
N LEU A 494 6.13 24.66 4.48
CA LEU A 494 5.46 25.95 4.59
C LEU A 494 6.37 27.20 4.47
N GLY A 495 7.70 27.05 4.51
CA GLY A 495 8.66 28.17 4.41
C GLY A 495 8.63 28.95 3.08
N PRO A 496 8.80 28.28 1.91
CA PRO A 496 8.95 28.96 0.60
C PRO A 496 7.79 29.85 0.16
N PRO A 497 6.50 29.54 0.43
CA PRO A 497 5.38 30.46 0.17
C PRO A 497 5.59 31.87 0.76
N PHE A 498 6.21 32.01 1.93
CA PHE A 498 6.50 33.33 2.51
C PHE A 498 7.61 34.10 1.76
N TYR A 499 8.59 33.39 1.18
CA TYR A 499 9.61 33.97 0.31
C TYR A 499 8.99 34.39 -1.04
N ALA A 500 8.13 33.56 -1.62
CA ALA A 500 7.38 33.88 -2.84
C ALA A 500 6.47 35.11 -2.66
N ALA A 501 5.66 35.15 -1.60
CA ALA A 501 4.83 36.30 -1.23
C ALA A 501 5.64 37.62 -1.14
N SER A 502 6.85 37.55 -0.57
CA SER A 502 7.75 38.71 -0.47
C SER A 502 8.24 39.19 -1.83
N ILE A 503 8.63 38.26 -2.71
CA ILE A 503 9.05 38.51 -4.10
C ILE A 503 7.90 39.17 -4.90
N TYR A 504 6.65 38.74 -4.71
CA TYR A 504 5.49 39.38 -5.35
C TYR A 504 5.30 40.84 -4.89
N MET A 505 5.51 41.12 -3.59
CA MET A 505 5.42 42.48 -3.04
C MET A 505 6.55 43.39 -3.54
N VAL A 506 7.76 42.83 -3.72
CA VAL A 506 8.91 43.55 -4.29
C VAL A 506 8.63 43.91 -5.75
N LEU A 507 8.19 42.97 -6.60
CA LEU A 507 7.85 43.27 -8.00
C LEU A 507 6.72 44.29 -8.10
N GLY A 508 5.64 44.12 -7.34
CA GLY A 508 4.51 45.07 -7.34
C GLY A 508 4.90 46.50 -6.93
N ARG A 509 5.93 46.65 -6.08
CA ARG A 509 6.50 47.97 -5.72
C ARG A 509 7.47 48.49 -6.78
N LEU A 510 8.22 47.60 -7.45
CA LEU A 510 9.15 47.95 -8.52
C LEU A 510 8.44 48.51 -9.76
N ILE A 511 7.32 47.90 -10.18
CA ILE A 511 6.55 48.36 -11.34
C ILE A 511 6.00 49.79 -11.09
N ARG A 512 5.51 50.08 -9.88
CA ARG A 512 5.06 51.43 -9.47
C ARG A 512 6.20 52.44 -9.47
N LEU A 513 7.36 52.09 -8.92
CA LEU A 513 8.55 52.94 -8.88
C LEU A 513 9.00 53.37 -10.28
N LEU A 514 8.78 52.51 -11.28
CA LEU A 514 9.14 52.75 -12.68
C LEU A 514 7.99 53.37 -13.50
N LYS A 515 6.88 53.78 -12.86
CA LYS A 515 5.64 54.26 -13.51
C LYS A 515 5.17 53.36 -14.67
N ALA A 516 5.32 52.05 -14.50
CA ALA A 516 5.21 51.06 -15.58
C ALA A 516 3.93 50.21 -15.50
N ASP A 517 2.88 50.73 -14.85
CA ASP A 517 1.61 50.04 -14.62
C ASP A 517 0.94 49.53 -15.91
N SER A 518 1.09 50.27 -17.02
CA SER A 518 0.62 49.90 -18.37
C SER A 518 1.34 48.70 -18.98
N PHE A 519 2.57 48.40 -18.54
CA PHE A 519 3.32 47.24 -19.02
C PHE A 519 3.05 45.96 -18.22
N SER A 520 2.44 46.05 -17.04
CA SER A 520 2.03 44.86 -16.29
C SER A 520 0.84 44.16 -16.97
N VAL A 521 0.93 42.85 -17.16
CA VAL A 521 -0.19 42.04 -17.70
C VAL A 521 -1.34 41.96 -16.70
N VAL A 522 -1.03 41.87 -15.42
CA VAL A 522 -2.00 41.85 -14.32
C VAL A 522 -1.96 43.20 -13.60
N ARG A 523 -3.11 43.86 -13.46
CA ARG A 523 -3.20 45.16 -12.77
C ARG A 523 -2.67 45.04 -11.34
N LEU A 524 -1.77 45.93 -10.92
CA LEU A 524 -0.89 45.72 -9.76
C LEU A 524 -1.65 45.48 -8.44
N ASN A 525 -2.81 46.12 -8.28
CA ASN A 525 -3.66 45.95 -7.08
C ASN A 525 -4.32 44.56 -6.98
N TRP A 526 -4.30 43.79 -8.07
CA TRP A 526 -4.71 42.39 -8.15
C TRP A 526 -3.51 41.43 -8.23
N LEU A 527 -2.40 41.83 -8.86
CA LEU A 527 -1.19 41.00 -9.03
C LEU A 527 -0.76 40.33 -7.72
N THR A 528 -0.46 41.13 -6.68
CA THR A 528 -0.03 40.59 -5.38
C THR A 528 -1.14 39.79 -4.69
N LYS A 529 -2.42 40.14 -4.89
CA LYS A 529 -3.56 39.45 -4.26
C LYS A 529 -3.80 38.06 -4.85
N ILE A 530 -3.72 37.92 -6.17
CA ILE A 530 -3.97 36.67 -6.89
C ILE A 530 -2.91 35.63 -6.53
N PHE A 531 -1.63 36.01 -6.59
CA PHE A 531 -0.55 35.07 -6.27
C PHE A 531 -0.50 34.73 -4.77
N LEU A 532 -0.70 35.71 -3.88
CA LEU A 532 -0.81 35.44 -2.44
C LEU A 532 -2.03 34.55 -2.09
N PHE A 533 -3.14 34.67 -2.79
CA PHE A 533 -4.29 33.77 -2.61
C PHE A 533 -3.97 32.33 -3.06
N GLY A 534 -3.23 32.16 -4.16
CA GLY A 534 -2.73 30.85 -4.59
C GLY A 534 -1.83 30.20 -3.55
N ASP A 535 -0.87 30.96 -3.01
CA ASP A 535 0.02 30.50 -1.94
C ASP A 535 -0.74 30.17 -0.66
N ILE A 536 -1.72 30.99 -0.24
CA ILE A 536 -2.57 30.70 0.95
C ILE A 536 -3.43 29.45 0.74
N ALA A 537 -3.99 29.24 -0.45
CA ALA A 537 -4.75 28.04 -0.77
C ALA A 537 -3.86 26.78 -0.79
N SER A 538 -2.62 26.91 -1.26
CA SER A 538 -1.60 25.86 -1.20
C SER A 538 -1.20 25.53 0.25
N ILE A 539 -0.85 26.53 1.05
CA ILE A 539 -0.56 26.42 2.50
C ILE A 539 -1.69 25.68 3.23
N ALA A 540 -2.95 26.04 2.95
CA ALA A 540 -4.11 25.41 3.57
C ALA A 540 -4.25 23.93 3.19
N ALA A 541 -3.98 23.57 1.93
CA ALA A 541 -3.97 22.17 1.48
C ALA A 541 -2.78 21.40 2.08
N GLN A 542 -1.56 21.93 2.01
CA GLN A 542 -0.35 21.33 2.57
C GLN A 542 -0.48 21.09 4.09
N GLY A 543 -0.94 22.09 4.84
CA GLY A 543 -1.18 21.98 6.28
C GLY A 543 -2.30 21.00 6.63
N MET A 544 -3.40 20.97 5.86
CA MET A 544 -4.47 19.98 6.05
C MET A 544 -4.01 18.56 5.74
N GLY A 545 -3.33 18.34 4.62
CA GLY A 545 -2.84 17.04 4.20
C GLY A 545 -1.75 16.49 5.12
N GLY A 546 -0.82 17.34 5.58
CA GLY A 546 0.20 16.98 6.57
C GLY A 546 -0.39 16.74 7.96
N GLY A 547 -1.38 17.54 8.39
CA GLY A 547 -2.13 17.29 9.62
C GLY A 547 -2.97 16.00 9.58
N MET A 548 -3.47 15.61 8.40
CA MET A 548 -4.11 14.31 8.20
C MET A 548 -3.09 13.17 8.21
N LEU A 549 -1.92 13.33 7.56
CA LEU A 549 -0.83 12.35 7.53
C LEU A 549 -0.23 12.11 8.92
N ALA A 550 -0.22 13.13 9.78
CA ALA A 550 0.18 13.06 11.18
C ALA A 550 -0.71 12.15 12.04
N GLY A 551 -2.02 12.19 11.82
CA GLY A 551 -3.03 11.41 12.57
C GLY A 551 -3.67 10.28 11.76
N ALA A 552 -2.88 9.59 10.93
CA ALA A 552 -3.38 8.59 9.98
C ALA A 552 -3.04 7.15 10.39
N ASP A 553 -3.89 6.55 11.22
CA ASP A 553 -3.79 5.16 11.70
C ASP A 553 -4.10 4.09 10.62
N SER A 554 -4.32 4.48 9.36
CA SER A 554 -4.56 3.55 8.25
C SER A 554 -3.94 4.06 6.95
N LYS A 555 -3.46 3.15 6.09
CA LYS A 555 -2.85 3.53 4.79
C LYS A 555 -3.80 4.42 3.97
N SER A 556 -5.10 4.08 3.91
CA SER A 556 -6.09 4.92 3.22
C SER A 556 -6.18 6.37 3.74
N ALA A 557 -5.86 6.62 5.01
CA ALA A 557 -5.79 7.98 5.57
C ALA A 557 -4.46 8.68 5.22
N LYS A 558 -3.33 7.94 5.24
CA LYS A 558 -2.02 8.42 4.78
C LYS A 558 -2.10 8.84 3.31
N ASP A 559 -2.64 7.97 2.44
CA ASP A 559 -2.79 8.21 0.99
C ASP A 559 -3.63 9.47 0.71
N ARG A 560 -4.73 9.67 1.47
CA ARG A 560 -5.56 10.88 1.37
C ARG A 560 -4.81 12.13 1.82
N GLY A 561 -4.04 12.06 2.91
CA GLY A 561 -3.20 13.16 3.38
C GLY A 561 -2.16 13.57 2.33
N GLN A 562 -1.41 12.60 1.81
CA GLN A 562 -0.41 12.78 0.75
C GLN A 562 -1.03 13.37 -0.52
N MET A 563 -2.19 12.87 -0.97
CA MET A 563 -2.90 13.42 -2.14
C MET A 563 -3.25 14.91 -1.96
N ILE A 564 -3.67 15.32 -0.77
CA ILE A 564 -4.01 16.73 -0.47
C ILE A 564 -2.73 17.61 -0.46
N ILE A 565 -1.60 17.11 0.04
CA ILE A 565 -0.30 17.79 -0.05
C ILE A 565 0.12 17.99 -1.52
N ILE A 566 0.03 16.94 -2.34
CA ILE A 566 0.35 16.98 -3.77
C ILE A 566 -0.51 18.03 -4.50
N ILE A 567 -1.81 18.08 -4.22
CA ILE A 567 -2.71 19.11 -4.78
C ILE A 567 -2.25 20.53 -4.38
N GLY A 568 -1.88 20.73 -3.12
CA GLY A 568 -1.32 22.01 -2.65
C GLY A 568 -0.03 22.40 -3.38
N LEU A 569 0.90 21.47 -3.53
CA LEU A 569 2.16 21.67 -4.26
C LEU A 569 1.93 22.02 -5.74
N PHE A 570 1.01 21.34 -6.43
CA PHE A 570 0.65 21.69 -7.82
C PHE A 570 0.02 23.09 -7.94
N ILE A 571 -0.83 23.51 -6.99
CA ILE A 571 -1.38 24.87 -6.95
C ILE A 571 -0.24 25.89 -6.84
N GLN A 572 0.68 25.71 -5.88
CA GLN A 572 1.85 26.57 -5.70
C GLN A 572 2.71 26.65 -6.97
N LEU A 573 3.02 25.50 -7.58
CA LEU A 573 3.82 25.42 -8.81
C LEU A 573 3.19 26.21 -9.96
N ILE A 574 1.88 26.09 -10.16
CA ILE A 574 1.14 26.78 -11.23
C ILE A 574 1.08 28.29 -10.97
N PHE A 575 0.74 28.73 -9.76
CA PHE A 575 0.67 30.16 -9.43
C PHE A 575 2.04 30.83 -9.48
N PHE A 576 3.09 30.17 -8.97
CA PHE A 576 4.46 30.67 -9.02
C PHE A 576 5.02 30.70 -10.46
N GLY A 577 4.71 29.69 -11.28
CA GLY A 577 5.05 29.70 -12.71
C GLY A 577 4.41 30.85 -13.48
N MET A 578 3.13 31.14 -13.22
CA MET A 578 2.45 32.33 -13.77
C MET A 578 3.11 33.64 -13.31
N PHE A 579 3.58 33.74 -12.06
CA PHE A 579 4.32 34.92 -11.59
C PHE A 579 5.64 35.14 -12.34
N ILE A 580 6.42 34.07 -12.60
CA ILE A 580 7.65 34.15 -13.41
C ILE A 580 7.31 34.63 -14.83
N ILE A 581 6.26 34.10 -15.46
CA ILE A 581 5.82 34.54 -16.80
C ILE A 581 5.44 36.02 -16.81
N VAL A 582 4.68 36.51 -15.82
CA VAL A 582 4.35 37.94 -15.69
C VAL A 582 5.61 38.79 -15.51
N THR A 583 6.59 38.32 -14.75
CA THR A 583 7.89 38.99 -14.55
C THR A 583 8.69 39.09 -15.85
N VAL A 584 8.74 38.01 -16.65
CA VAL A 584 9.37 37.99 -18.00
C VAL A 584 8.66 38.96 -18.95
N ILE A 585 7.33 38.96 -19.00
CA ILE A 585 6.58 39.86 -19.90
C ILE A 585 6.77 41.32 -19.49
N PHE A 586 6.74 41.64 -18.19
CA PHE A 586 7.06 42.97 -17.68
C PHE A 586 8.45 43.43 -18.10
N HIS A 587 9.48 42.61 -17.87
CA HIS A 587 10.86 42.94 -18.20
C HIS A 587 11.07 43.15 -19.70
N ARG A 588 10.53 42.27 -20.56
CA ARG A 588 10.61 42.43 -22.03
C ARG A 588 9.90 43.70 -22.52
N ARG A 589 8.76 44.06 -21.93
CA ARG A 589 8.03 45.30 -22.25
C ARG A 589 8.82 46.55 -21.87
N ILE A 590 9.29 46.66 -20.62
CA ILE A 590 10.04 47.84 -20.17
C ILE A 590 11.46 47.94 -20.76
N HIS A 591 12.03 46.83 -21.22
CA HIS A 591 13.27 46.85 -22.00
C HIS A 591 13.06 47.43 -23.40
N ASN A 592 11.97 47.02 -24.08
CA ASN A 592 11.68 47.45 -25.45
C ASN A 592 11.05 48.85 -25.52
N MET A 593 10.35 49.28 -24.46
CA MET A 593 9.72 50.58 -24.31
C MET A 593 10.03 51.14 -22.91
N PRO A 594 11.23 51.70 -22.67
CA PRO A 594 11.60 52.22 -21.37
C PRO A 594 10.77 53.45 -20.99
N THR A 595 10.23 53.48 -19.77
CA THR A 595 9.55 54.66 -19.24
C THR A 595 10.55 55.77 -18.92
N VAL A 596 10.10 57.03 -18.94
CA VAL A 596 10.91 58.18 -18.53
C VAL A 596 11.49 57.99 -17.12
N ALA A 597 10.70 57.44 -16.20
CA ALA A 597 11.16 57.09 -14.85
C ALA A 597 12.26 56.02 -14.86
N SER A 598 12.14 54.98 -15.68
CA SER A 598 13.15 53.91 -15.79
C SER A 598 14.51 54.37 -16.34
N LEU A 599 14.54 55.49 -17.08
CA LEU A 599 15.74 56.14 -17.58
C LEU A 599 16.30 57.19 -16.61
N LYS A 600 15.45 57.99 -15.96
CA LYS A 600 15.85 59.04 -15.00
C LYS A 600 16.26 58.50 -13.62
N ILE A 601 15.75 57.33 -13.19
CA ILE A 601 15.98 56.85 -11.82
C ILE A 601 17.40 56.28 -11.63
N ARG A 602 18.16 56.87 -10.69
CA ARG A 602 19.52 56.42 -10.33
C ARG A 602 19.53 55.10 -9.51
N ALA A 603 18.37 54.57 -9.15
CA ALA A 603 18.23 53.34 -8.38
C ALA A 603 18.53 52.09 -9.23
N PRO A 604 19.20 51.05 -8.69
CA PRO A 604 19.71 49.90 -9.46
C PRO A 604 18.62 48.86 -9.84
N TRP A 605 17.51 49.31 -10.43
CA TRP A 605 16.32 48.49 -10.70
C TRP A 605 16.57 47.27 -11.59
N LYS A 606 17.50 47.35 -12.55
CA LYS A 606 17.92 46.21 -13.37
C LYS A 606 18.62 45.12 -12.56
N ARG A 607 19.40 45.47 -11.53
CA ARG A 607 20.02 44.50 -10.61
C ARG A 607 18.95 43.82 -9.73
N LEU A 608 17.94 44.56 -9.30
CA LEU A 608 16.80 43.98 -8.57
C LEU A 608 16.05 42.96 -9.42
N LEU A 609 15.83 43.20 -10.71
CA LEU A 609 15.23 42.20 -11.61
C LEU A 609 16.08 40.93 -11.72
N ILE A 610 17.41 41.04 -11.84
CA ILE A 610 18.30 39.86 -11.85
C ILE A 610 18.18 39.07 -10.54
N VAL A 611 18.18 39.75 -9.39
CA VAL A 611 17.98 39.13 -8.08
C VAL A 611 16.63 38.40 -8.01
N LEU A 612 15.55 39.03 -8.49
CA LEU A 612 14.21 38.42 -8.55
C LEU A 612 14.17 37.18 -9.48
N TYR A 613 14.91 37.17 -10.59
CA TYR A 613 15.02 35.99 -11.45
C TYR A 613 15.79 34.85 -10.79
N VAL A 614 16.95 35.13 -10.20
CA VAL A 614 17.76 34.10 -9.52
C VAL A 614 16.99 33.51 -8.34
N SER A 615 16.36 34.34 -7.51
CA SER A 615 15.53 33.84 -6.41
C SER A 615 14.34 33.02 -6.90
N SER A 616 13.70 33.43 -7.99
CA SER A 616 12.56 32.68 -8.56
C SER A 616 12.98 31.36 -9.21
N GLY A 617 14.18 31.29 -9.80
CA GLY A 617 14.75 30.04 -10.30
C GLY A 617 14.99 29.03 -9.17
N LEU A 618 15.61 29.47 -8.08
CA LEU A 618 15.88 28.62 -6.90
C LEU A 618 14.57 28.12 -6.24
N ILE A 619 13.56 28.98 -6.10
CA ILE A 619 12.23 28.57 -5.57
C ILE A 619 11.53 27.61 -6.54
N MET A 620 11.61 27.84 -7.86
CA MET A 620 10.99 26.96 -8.84
C MET A 620 11.61 25.55 -8.82
N ILE A 621 12.93 25.44 -8.71
CA ILE A 621 13.63 24.15 -8.61
C ILE A 621 13.20 23.40 -7.33
N ARG A 622 13.14 24.09 -6.17
CA ARG A 622 12.63 23.50 -4.90
C ARG A 622 11.19 23.01 -5.03
N SER A 623 10.30 23.82 -5.62
CA SER A 623 8.89 23.44 -5.83
C SER A 623 8.73 22.23 -6.75
N ILE A 624 9.55 22.11 -7.80
CA ILE A 624 9.57 20.94 -8.69
C ILE A 624 10.09 19.71 -7.94
N PHE A 625 11.19 19.85 -7.17
CA PHE A 625 11.74 18.77 -6.36
C PHE A 625 10.69 18.23 -5.37
N ARG A 626 10.01 19.11 -4.60
CA ARG A 626 8.95 18.69 -3.67
C ARG A 626 7.76 18.03 -4.36
N VAL A 627 7.37 18.47 -5.56
CA VAL A 627 6.34 17.76 -6.34
C VAL A 627 6.78 16.34 -6.70
N ILE A 628 8.03 16.14 -7.13
CA ILE A 628 8.55 14.81 -7.51
C ILE A 628 8.68 13.91 -6.26
N GLU A 629 9.27 14.42 -5.18
CA GLU A 629 9.42 13.73 -3.89
C GLU A 629 8.08 13.17 -3.37
N TYR A 630 7.06 14.02 -3.25
CA TYR A 630 5.73 13.59 -2.78
C TYR A 630 4.97 12.70 -3.78
N ILE A 631 5.31 12.71 -5.07
CA ILE A 631 4.77 11.78 -6.07
C ILE A 631 5.45 10.41 -6.00
N MET A 632 6.76 10.36 -5.70
CA MET A 632 7.50 9.10 -5.53
C MET A 632 7.12 8.38 -4.24
N GLY A 633 6.77 9.12 -3.18
CA GLY A 633 6.30 8.54 -1.91
C GLY A 633 7.41 7.97 -1.04
N GLU A 634 7.00 7.25 0.02
CA GLU A 634 7.88 6.71 1.07
C GLU A 634 9.02 5.84 0.47
N ASP A 635 8.69 4.92 -0.43
CA ASP A 635 9.65 4.00 -1.10
C ASP A 635 10.57 4.67 -2.14
N GLY A 636 10.47 5.98 -2.37
CA GLY A 636 11.22 6.71 -3.40
C GLY A 636 12.68 6.96 -3.04
N GLU A 637 13.61 6.79 -3.99
CA GLU A 637 15.06 7.03 -3.78
C GLU A 637 15.37 8.45 -3.24
N LEU A 638 14.52 9.44 -3.55
CA LEU A 638 14.62 10.81 -3.03
C LEU A 638 14.32 10.90 -1.52
N MET A 639 13.37 10.11 -1.02
CA MET A 639 13.05 9.99 0.40
C MET A 639 14.02 9.03 1.12
N ALA A 640 14.63 8.10 0.39
CA ALA A 640 15.60 7.14 0.93
C ALA A 640 16.98 7.75 1.31
N LYS A 641 17.31 8.97 0.85
CA LYS A 641 18.64 9.58 1.07
C LYS A 641 18.55 11.03 1.56
N GLU A 642 19.04 11.27 2.78
CA GLU A 642 19.06 12.59 3.44
C GLU A 642 19.69 13.72 2.61
N VAL A 643 20.67 13.42 1.75
CA VAL A 643 21.39 14.42 0.96
C VAL A 643 20.43 15.27 0.11
N TYR A 644 19.33 14.68 -0.39
CA TYR A 644 18.44 15.39 -1.30
C TYR A 644 17.66 16.53 -0.62
N ILE A 645 17.17 16.35 0.61
CA ILE A 645 16.45 17.42 1.32
C ILE A 645 17.40 18.59 1.66
N TYR A 646 18.66 18.34 2.04
CA TYR A 646 19.59 19.44 2.28
C TYR A 646 20.05 20.14 0.99
N VAL A 647 20.22 19.42 -0.12
CA VAL A 647 20.68 20.01 -1.40
C VAL A 647 19.54 20.73 -2.14
N PHE A 648 18.40 20.07 -2.37
CA PHE A 648 17.33 20.59 -3.24
C PHE A 648 16.22 21.34 -2.49
N ASP A 649 16.22 21.32 -1.16
CA ASP A 649 15.25 22.07 -0.35
C ASP A 649 15.95 23.15 0.48
N GLY A 650 16.81 22.74 1.43
CA GLY A 650 17.48 23.64 2.37
C GLY A 650 18.45 24.62 1.71
N THR A 651 19.41 24.11 0.95
CA THR A 651 20.45 24.93 0.30
C THR A 651 19.84 25.94 -0.66
N LEU A 652 18.81 25.55 -1.43
CA LEU A 652 18.16 26.47 -2.38
C LEU A 652 17.50 27.67 -1.66
N MET A 653 16.82 27.46 -0.53
CA MET A 653 16.21 28.59 0.20
C MET A 653 17.23 29.36 1.04
N LEU A 654 18.28 28.71 1.54
CA LEU A 654 19.37 29.43 2.19
C LEU A 654 20.07 30.38 1.20
N LEU A 655 20.29 29.95 -0.05
CA LEU A 655 20.80 30.81 -1.12
C LEU A 655 19.85 31.97 -1.44
N VAL A 656 18.53 31.76 -1.47
CA VAL A 656 17.54 32.85 -1.60
C VAL A 656 17.62 33.83 -0.41
N SER A 657 17.76 33.30 0.81
CA SER A 657 17.87 34.07 2.05
C SER A 657 19.11 34.96 2.06
N LEU A 658 20.27 34.40 1.69
CA LEU A 658 21.55 35.11 1.57
C LEU A 658 21.58 36.11 0.41
N LEU A 659 20.93 35.80 -0.72
CA LEU A 659 20.83 36.71 -1.86
C LEU A 659 20.08 38.00 -1.50
N PHE A 660 18.98 37.90 -0.74
CA PHE A 660 18.25 39.08 -0.26
C PHE A 660 18.93 39.78 0.93
N ASN A 661 19.76 39.10 1.73
CA ASN A 661 20.64 39.78 2.70
C ASN A 661 21.63 40.71 1.96
N TRP A 662 22.29 40.18 0.92
CA TRP A 662 23.27 40.92 0.11
C TRP A 662 22.62 42.06 -0.67
N PHE A 663 21.47 41.80 -1.31
CA PHE A 663 20.74 42.79 -2.11
C PHE A 663 19.32 43.00 -1.57
N HIS A 664 19.23 43.64 -0.40
CA HIS A 664 17.94 43.94 0.20
C HIS A 664 17.12 44.90 -0.67
N PRO A 665 15.83 44.63 -0.96
CA PRO A 665 15.08 45.36 -2.00
C PRO A 665 14.97 46.87 -1.80
N SER A 666 15.05 47.36 -0.55
CA SER A 666 15.00 48.80 -0.26
C SER A 666 16.22 49.59 -0.70
N ALA A 667 17.31 48.94 -1.14
CA ALA A 667 18.39 49.58 -1.90
C ALA A 667 17.90 50.16 -3.25
N THR A 668 16.77 49.69 -3.76
CA THR A 668 16.04 50.26 -4.91
C THR A 668 14.72 50.91 -4.48
N ILE A 669 14.00 50.28 -3.54
CA ILE A 669 12.62 50.64 -3.16
C ILE A 669 12.61 51.30 -1.76
N ASN A 670 13.15 52.52 -1.66
CA ASN A 670 13.08 53.34 -0.44
C ASN A 670 11.91 54.35 -0.52
N LYS A 671 11.25 54.61 0.61
CA LYS A 671 10.23 55.66 0.77
C LYS A 671 10.77 57.04 0.40
N ASP A 672 11.98 57.37 0.82
CA ASP A 672 12.56 58.69 0.58
C ASP A 672 12.79 58.96 -0.92
N ILE A 673 13.11 57.91 -1.69
CA ILE A 673 13.24 57.96 -3.16
C ILE A 673 11.86 58.17 -3.80
N MET A 674 10.83 57.44 -3.34
CA MET A 674 9.46 57.62 -3.82
C MET A 674 8.90 59.02 -3.50
N GLN A 675 9.15 59.56 -2.30
CA GLN A 675 8.71 60.91 -1.93
C GLN A 675 9.45 61.99 -2.72
N ARG A 676 10.78 61.91 -2.85
CA ARG A 676 11.55 62.88 -3.65
C ARG A 676 11.14 62.87 -5.13
N TYR A 677 10.92 61.69 -5.72
CA TYR A 677 10.52 61.62 -7.14
C TYR A 677 9.10 62.17 -7.35
N ASN A 678 8.15 61.82 -6.47
CA ASN A 678 6.77 62.36 -6.54
C ASN A 678 6.74 63.89 -6.41
N ASN A 679 7.54 64.47 -5.51
CA ASN A 679 7.62 65.94 -5.39
C ASN A 679 8.15 66.59 -6.67
N VAL A 680 9.23 66.04 -7.25
CA VAL A 680 9.80 66.57 -8.51
C VAL A 680 8.80 66.47 -9.67
N ASP A 681 8.04 65.37 -9.79
CA ASP A 681 6.95 65.28 -10.78
C ASP A 681 5.91 66.41 -10.57
N SER A 682 5.50 66.66 -9.32
CA SER A 682 4.54 67.71 -8.98
C SER A 682 5.06 69.11 -9.30
N GLU A 683 6.33 69.39 -9.03
CA GLU A 683 6.99 70.65 -9.38
C GLU A 683 7.04 70.86 -10.89
N THR A 684 7.37 69.83 -11.69
CA THR A 684 7.27 69.92 -13.16
C THR A 684 5.83 70.11 -13.65
N GLN A 685 4.84 69.47 -13.05
CA GLN A 685 3.43 69.64 -13.45
C GLN A 685 2.86 71.01 -13.10
N LEU A 686 3.37 71.70 -12.07
CA LEU A 686 3.06 73.13 -11.84
C LEU A 686 3.86 74.05 -12.79
N GLY A 687 5.05 73.64 -13.22
CA GLY A 687 5.85 74.37 -14.21
C GLY A 687 5.25 74.39 -15.62
N ASP A 688 4.67 73.27 -16.05
CA ASP A 688 4.02 73.12 -17.37
C ASP A 688 2.59 73.72 -17.43
N LEU A 689 2.13 74.41 -16.37
CA LEU A 689 0.78 75.00 -16.23
C LEU A 689 0.77 76.53 -16.00
N ASN A 690 1.92 77.18 -16.08
CA ASN A 690 2.08 78.65 -16.03
C ASN A 690 2.78 79.18 -17.28
#